data_AF-A0A7W1UQ93-F1
#
_entry.id   AF-A0A7W1UQ93-F1
#
_cell.length_a   1.000
_cell.length_b   1.000
_cell.length_c   1.000
_cell.angle_alpha   90.00
_cell.angle_beta   90.00
_cell.angle_gamma   90.00
#
_symmetry.space_group_name_H-M   'P 1'
#
loop_
_entity.id
_entity.type
_entity.pdbx_description
1 polymer ?
#
loop_
_entity_poly.entity_id
_entity_poly.type
_entity_poly.pdbx_seq_one_letter_code
_entity_poly.pdbx_strand_id
1 'polypeptide(L)'
;LLIACVFALKDLKQLDFFWMLRTGDWIIQNKSVPQTDILSYTFQGVEWLNIKWLFEVIIYYVNCIGGPELIPVLQLVINIVITIFIFKTVLLLKKIVGEKILIIPTVGIIVATYIYLFGTEYRMTGRPEMISHLMTLLYLFIYLSHRHNQSKIVFLLIPLQIIWTNCHDAFVNGCVMMIVFLISSLVEYVLYRKKILTSYKFSKQLFISCIIALLAVSINPKGLSLYTYPFKLFSSLNQNNFTQEFLSAFNSAYWTGKESYLLMISLILTLAAFLFYFKKSSIKIRFFAALQTFGLSYFILLLLFFYLALSAERNVVFFMVISAPLIALYLDNLIERLHLTNANKRIGYVVICLFTIILYCNVCNNSYYKAFNIPYQYGLSINKNDNPKGTVQYIKENNISGTCFSDYLTSSIFLWELRPNFKSYIDLRDLEVFTVPFFDEYNQMMRDPELFRKKDQQYGFDYALIYPNDFEILHKYLYNSEDWVLAYLEPACALYLKKNKTNAELIEGQKLKKGDLVFHPPLKYQSSKSATFISTLFWPFYRNKNINNNYDPFVKYFYQMVAIPSEESAPVNNKTIALKHIDKEEWKDAVFYLEESIKAKEEVDSYLLLAQCVGALHIQVENDKTYIVKWFEYMHKAYKLEPRNPRVRLMLGLAYCMDKKDFASAKIYLDGLENFDGMSQDEIFLLQKCKERCNVK
;
A
#
# COMPACT_ATOMS: atom_id res chain seq x y z
N LEU A 1 -23.73 -6.50 5.76
CA LEU A 1 -23.84 -5.07 6.10
C LEU A 1 -22.98 -4.71 7.31
N LEU A 2 -23.25 -5.23 8.51
CA LEU A 2 -22.44 -4.92 9.71
C LEU A 2 -20.93 -5.09 9.48
N ILE A 3 -20.51 -6.23 8.89
CA ILE A 3 -19.10 -6.49 8.53
C ILE A 3 -18.55 -5.45 7.55
N ALA A 4 -19.33 -5.06 6.55
CA ALA A 4 -18.94 -4.03 5.58
C ALA A 4 -18.74 -2.66 6.24
N CYS A 5 -19.52 -2.35 7.29
CA CYS A 5 -19.35 -1.15 8.09
C CYS A 5 -18.07 -1.20 8.92
N VAL A 6 -17.85 -2.27 9.70
CA VAL A 6 -16.68 -2.33 10.60
C VAL A 6 -15.36 -2.45 9.85
N PHE A 7 -15.34 -3.03 8.65
CA PHE A 7 -14.15 -3.00 7.79
C PHE A 7 -13.81 -1.60 7.23
N ALA A 8 -14.77 -0.67 7.20
CA ALA A 8 -14.50 0.72 6.83
C ALA A 8 -14.03 1.57 8.02
N LEU A 9 -14.39 1.21 9.25
CA LEU A 9 -14.07 1.97 10.46
C LEU A 9 -12.64 1.66 10.94
N LYS A 10 -11.66 2.15 10.18
CA LYS A 10 -10.23 2.01 10.47
C LYS A 10 -9.64 3.33 10.96
N ASP A 11 -8.52 3.23 11.66
CA ASP A 11 -7.67 4.37 11.97
C ASP A 11 -7.07 4.97 10.69
N LEU A 12 -6.92 6.29 10.67
CA LEU A 12 -6.30 7.03 9.59
C LEU A 12 -4.79 6.99 9.75
N LYS A 13 -4.14 6.36 8.77
CA LYS A 13 -2.68 6.23 8.69
C LYS A 13 -2.08 6.78 7.41
N GLN A 14 -2.89 7.00 6.38
CA GLN A 14 -2.39 7.50 5.11
C GLN A 14 -1.87 8.91 5.30
N LEU A 15 -0.69 9.22 4.80
CA LEU A 15 -0.10 10.56 4.91
C LEU A 15 -0.68 11.51 3.85
N ASP A 16 -1.20 10.95 2.75
CA ASP A 16 -1.73 11.66 1.57
C ASP A 16 -2.98 12.52 1.85
N PHE A 17 -3.76 12.26 2.91
CA PHE A 17 -5.05 12.95 3.06
C PHE A 17 -4.91 14.44 3.39
N PHE A 18 -3.84 14.85 4.06
CA PHE A 18 -3.68 16.23 4.49
C PHE A 18 -3.39 17.19 3.33
N TRP A 19 -2.62 16.77 2.33
CA TRP A 19 -2.43 17.61 1.14
C TRP A 19 -3.75 17.73 0.37
N MET A 20 -4.55 16.66 0.29
CA MET A 20 -5.89 16.72 -0.33
C MET A 20 -6.84 17.65 0.44
N LEU A 21 -6.82 17.62 1.78
CA LEU A 21 -7.58 18.56 2.62
C LEU A 21 -7.15 20.01 2.37
N ARG A 22 -5.83 20.24 2.28
CA ARG A 22 -5.26 21.54 1.98
C ARG A 22 -5.68 22.06 0.60
N THR A 23 -5.75 21.19 -0.40
CA THR A 23 -6.24 21.53 -1.73
C THR A 23 -7.73 21.83 -1.73
N GLY A 24 -8.54 21.01 -1.04
CA GLY A 24 -9.98 21.25 -0.88
C GLY A 24 -10.27 22.61 -0.24
N ASP A 25 -9.56 22.95 0.84
CA ASP A 25 -9.62 24.27 1.49
C ASP A 25 -9.28 25.41 0.52
N TRP A 26 -8.22 25.23 -0.27
CA TRP A 26 -7.83 26.21 -1.29
C TRP A 26 -8.91 26.40 -2.35
N ILE A 27 -9.50 25.32 -2.87
CA ILE A 27 -10.54 25.36 -3.90
C ILE A 27 -11.75 26.15 -3.41
N ILE A 28 -12.16 25.92 -2.16
CA ILE A 28 -13.30 26.64 -1.55
C ILE A 28 -12.99 28.13 -1.39
N GLN A 29 -11.79 28.48 -0.92
CA GLN A 29 -11.38 29.87 -0.73
C GLN A 29 -11.24 30.63 -2.06
N ASN A 30 -10.71 29.98 -3.10
CA ASN A 30 -10.39 30.61 -4.39
C ASN A 30 -11.47 30.39 -5.46
N LYS A 31 -12.50 29.60 -5.17
CA LYS A 31 -13.61 29.25 -6.08
C LYS A 31 -13.14 28.74 -7.44
N SER A 32 -12.00 28.05 -7.47
CA SER A 32 -11.36 27.55 -8.68
C SER A 32 -10.58 26.28 -8.39
N VAL A 33 -10.44 25.41 -9.39
CA VAL A 33 -9.60 24.22 -9.31
C VAL A 33 -8.18 24.61 -9.73
N PRO A 34 -7.15 24.33 -8.91
CA PRO A 34 -5.78 24.73 -9.22
C PRO A 34 -5.33 24.13 -10.55
N GLN A 35 -4.81 24.98 -11.43
CA GLN A 35 -4.29 24.58 -12.74
C GLN A 35 -2.78 24.36 -12.71
N THR A 36 -2.13 24.87 -11.66
CA THR A 36 -0.71 24.83 -11.40
C THR A 36 -0.46 24.43 -9.95
N ASP A 37 0.76 23.99 -9.65
CA ASP A 37 1.16 23.67 -8.30
C ASP A 37 1.18 24.91 -7.40
N ILE A 38 0.50 24.78 -6.26
CA ILE A 38 0.31 25.80 -5.22
C ILE A 38 0.91 25.39 -3.87
N LEU A 39 1.35 24.13 -3.72
CA LEU A 39 1.73 23.56 -2.42
C LEU A 39 3.25 23.42 -2.27
N SER A 40 4.00 23.23 -3.36
CA SER A 40 5.47 23.17 -3.29
C SER A 40 6.09 24.49 -3.70
N TYR A 41 7.31 24.77 -3.22
CA TYR A 41 8.11 25.89 -3.71
C TYR A 41 9.09 25.47 -4.82
N THR A 42 9.40 24.18 -4.93
CA THR A 42 10.31 23.63 -5.95
C THR A 42 9.65 23.53 -7.32
N PHE A 43 8.34 23.28 -7.37
CA PHE A 43 7.53 23.17 -8.59
C PHE A 43 6.44 24.25 -8.66
N GLN A 44 6.56 25.35 -7.90
CA GLN A 44 5.57 26.40 -7.88
C GLN A 44 5.25 26.91 -9.30
N GLY A 45 3.96 26.90 -9.66
CA GLY A 45 3.50 27.37 -10.97
C GLY A 45 3.64 26.35 -12.11
N VAL A 46 4.24 25.17 -11.87
CA VAL A 46 4.23 24.06 -12.83
C VAL A 46 2.80 23.54 -13.01
N GLU A 47 2.44 23.11 -14.22
CA GLU A 47 1.11 22.58 -14.49
C GLU A 47 0.77 21.42 -13.56
N TRP A 48 -0.40 21.50 -12.92
CA TRP A 48 -0.96 20.40 -12.14
C TRP A 48 -2.37 20.11 -12.67
N LEU A 49 -2.63 18.84 -12.98
CA LEU A 49 -3.92 18.46 -13.56
C LEU A 49 -5.06 18.52 -12.54
N ASN A 50 -4.77 18.21 -11.28
CA ASN A 50 -5.73 17.97 -10.19
C ASN A 50 -7.03 17.26 -10.63
N ILE A 51 -6.94 15.96 -10.88
CA ILE A 51 -8.09 15.13 -11.27
C ILE A 51 -9.08 14.97 -10.13
N LYS A 52 -8.58 14.90 -8.89
CA LYS A 52 -9.33 14.49 -7.70
C LYS A 52 -10.04 15.67 -7.01
N TRP A 53 -10.12 16.83 -7.64
CA TRP A 53 -10.61 18.07 -7.03
C TRP A 53 -11.99 17.94 -6.38
N LEU A 54 -12.94 17.19 -6.98
CA LEU A 54 -14.27 17.03 -6.40
C LEU A 54 -14.20 16.20 -5.12
N PHE A 55 -13.34 15.18 -5.11
CA PHE A 55 -13.09 14.38 -3.92
C PHE A 55 -12.41 15.20 -2.82
N GLU A 56 -11.43 16.02 -3.17
CA GLU A 56 -10.75 16.94 -2.24
C GLU A 56 -11.73 17.89 -1.56
N VAL A 57 -12.67 18.45 -2.32
CA VAL A 57 -13.76 19.29 -1.79
C VAL A 57 -14.67 18.48 -0.85
N ILE A 58 -15.03 17.25 -1.21
CA ILE A 58 -15.88 16.39 -0.36
C ILE A 58 -15.19 16.10 0.97
N ILE A 59 -13.92 15.69 0.96
CA ILE A 59 -13.20 15.37 2.21
C ILE A 59 -12.96 16.61 3.06
N TYR A 60 -12.77 17.79 2.45
CA TYR A 60 -12.67 19.05 3.19
C TYR A 60 -13.96 19.36 3.96
N TYR A 61 -15.12 19.20 3.33
CA TYR A 61 -16.41 19.38 4.03
C TYR A 61 -16.63 18.35 5.13
N VAL A 62 -16.25 17.10 4.91
CA VAL A 62 -16.30 16.06 5.96
C VAL A 62 -15.42 16.45 7.15
N ASN A 63 -14.22 16.96 6.87
CA ASN A 63 -13.31 17.48 7.88
C ASN A 63 -13.91 18.67 8.65
N CYS A 64 -14.64 19.58 7.99
CA CYS A 64 -15.32 20.69 8.66
C CYS A 64 -16.43 20.24 9.63
N ILE A 65 -17.05 19.08 9.41
CA ILE A 65 -18.13 18.56 10.27
C ILE A 65 -17.58 17.99 11.59
N GLY A 66 -16.45 17.31 11.56
CA GLY A 66 -15.95 16.63 12.75
C GLY A 66 -14.52 16.12 12.67
N GLY A 67 -13.67 16.79 11.91
CA GLY A 67 -12.25 16.48 11.77
C GLY A 67 -11.95 15.41 10.72
N PRO A 68 -10.66 15.21 10.41
CA PRO A 68 -10.24 14.25 9.39
C PRO A 68 -10.64 12.81 9.76
N GLU A 69 -10.81 12.48 11.05
CA GLU A 69 -11.25 11.16 11.54
C GLU A 69 -12.57 10.68 10.96
N LEU A 70 -13.39 11.57 10.39
CA LEU A 70 -14.65 11.20 9.75
C LEU A 70 -14.49 10.74 8.30
N ILE A 71 -13.33 10.88 7.66
CA ILE A 71 -13.10 10.45 6.28
C ILE A 71 -13.47 8.97 6.06
N PRO A 72 -13.11 8.00 6.95
CA PRO A 72 -13.51 6.59 6.77
C PRO A 72 -15.03 6.35 6.85
N VAL A 73 -15.83 7.33 7.33
CA VAL A 73 -17.31 7.25 7.26
C VAL A 73 -17.79 7.29 5.82
N LEU A 74 -17.09 7.99 4.91
CA LEU A 74 -17.39 7.94 3.48
C LEU A 74 -17.23 6.51 2.95
N GLN A 75 -16.14 5.83 3.33
CA GLN A 75 -15.92 4.42 2.99
C GLN A 75 -17.03 3.52 3.53
N LEU A 76 -17.51 3.77 4.75
CA LEU A 76 -18.61 3.03 5.35
C LEU A 76 -19.87 3.14 4.48
N VAL A 77 -20.23 4.35 4.06
CA VAL A 77 -21.40 4.58 3.20
C VAL A 77 -21.22 3.86 1.85
N ILE A 78 -20.05 3.99 1.24
CA ILE A 78 -19.73 3.34 -0.04
C ILE A 78 -19.79 1.81 0.07
N ASN A 79 -19.26 1.22 1.14
CA ASN A 79 -19.31 -0.21 1.38
C ASN A 79 -20.74 -0.75 1.54
N ILE A 80 -21.61 0.01 2.22
CA ILE A 80 -23.04 -0.31 2.32
C ILE A 80 -23.67 -0.30 0.92
N VAL A 81 -23.44 0.77 0.14
CA VAL A 81 -24.00 0.90 -1.21
C VAL A 81 -23.50 -0.23 -2.12
N ILE A 82 -22.20 -0.53 -2.11
CA ILE A 82 -21.63 -1.65 -2.88
C ILE A 82 -22.29 -2.97 -2.47
N THR A 83 -22.39 -3.26 -1.17
CA THR A 83 -23.03 -4.50 -0.69
C THR A 83 -24.48 -4.61 -1.17
N ILE A 84 -25.24 -3.51 -1.13
CA ILE A 84 -26.63 -3.46 -1.62
C ILE A 84 -26.68 -3.69 -3.13
N PHE A 85 -25.77 -3.08 -3.90
CA PHE A 85 -25.74 -3.23 -5.35
C PHE A 85 -25.23 -4.60 -5.80
N ILE A 86 -24.35 -5.26 -5.04
CA ILE A 86 -24.00 -6.67 -5.27
C ILE A 86 -25.28 -7.50 -5.15
N PHE A 87 -26.02 -7.34 -4.05
CA PHE A 87 -27.28 -8.05 -3.86
C PHE A 87 -28.31 -7.76 -4.97
N LYS A 88 -28.52 -6.49 -5.32
CA LYS A 88 -29.42 -6.11 -6.44
C LYS A 88 -28.98 -6.71 -7.78
N THR A 89 -27.68 -6.77 -8.04
CA THR A 89 -27.13 -7.37 -9.27
C THR A 89 -27.37 -8.88 -9.27
N VAL A 90 -27.24 -9.56 -8.12
CA VAL A 90 -27.58 -10.99 -8.00
C VAL A 90 -29.07 -11.22 -8.28
N LEU A 91 -29.97 -10.42 -7.69
CA LEU A 91 -31.40 -10.54 -7.95
C LEU A 91 -31.74 -10.33 -9.44
N LEU A 92 -31.05 -9.38 -10.09
CA LEU A 92 -31.19 -9.15 -11.52
C LEU A 92 -30.70 -10.36 -12.33
N LEU A 93 -29.54 -10.92 -12.00
CA LEU A 93 -29.00 -12.11 -12.67
C LEU A 93 -29.92 -13.31 -12.50
N LYS A 94 -30.47 -13.55 -11.30
CA LYS A 94 -31.50 -14.58 -11.06
C LYS A 94 -32.70 -14.42 -11.98
N LYS A 95 -33.18 -13.19 -12.14
CA LYS A 95 -34.29 -12.90 -13.05
C LYS A 95 -33.94 -13.24 -14.51
N ILE A 96 -32.71 -12.93 -14.93
CA ILE A 96 -32.22 -13.23 -16.29
C ILE A 96 -32.15 -14.74 -16.55
N VAL A 97 -31.70 -15.54 -15.56
CA VAL A 97 -31.62 -17.01 -15.69
C VAL A 97 -32.94 -17.73 -15.39
N GLY A 98 -34.01 -17.01 -15.03
CA GLY A 98 -35.33 -17.58 -14.74
C GLY A 98 -35.44 -18.25 -13.38
N GLU A 99 -34.58 -17.89 -12.42
CA GLU A 99 -34.57 -18.45 -11.08
C GLU A 99 -35.52 -17.75 -10.10
N LYS A 100 -35.86 -18.47 -9.02
CA LYS A 100 -36.72 -17.93 -7.98
C LYS A 100 -36.04 -16.76 -7.26
N ILE A 101 -36.71 -15.62 -7.25
CA ILE A 101 -36.28 -14.42 -6.56
C ILE A 101 -36.77 -14.49 -5.11
N LEU A 102 -35.82 -14.50 -4.17
CA LEU A 102 -36.08 -14.38 -2.74
C LEU A 102 -35.57 -13.02 -2.28
N ILE A 103 -36.36 -12.33 -1.45
CA ILE A 103 -35.97 -11.03 -0.87
C ILE A 103 -34.90 -11.21 0.21
N ILE A 104 -34.88 -12.38 0.88
CA ILE A 104 -33.90 -12.71 1.90
C ILE A 104 -32.66 -13.31 1.21
N PRO A 105 -31.44 -12.78 1.46
CA PRO A 105 -30.21 -13.35 0.93
C PRO A 105 -30.02 -14.79 1.43
N THR A 106 -29.74 -15.69 0.51
CA THR A 106 -29.43 -17.08 0.85
C THR A 106 -28.00 -17.21 1.38
N VAL A 107 -27.70 -18.36 1.99
CA VAL A 107 -26.36 -18.74 2.48
C VAL A 107 -25.29 -18.52 1.40
N GLY A 108 -25.54 -18.91 0.15
CA GLY A 108 -24.57 -18.78 -0.94
C GLY A 108 -24.25 -17.33 -1.29
N ILE A 109 -25.26 -16.46 -1.29
CA ILE A 109 -25.09 -15.02 -1.52
C ILE A 109 -24.27 -14.39 -0.39
N ILE A 110 -24.52 -14.79 0.86
CA ILE A 110 -23.79 -14.29 2.02
C ILE A 110 -22.32 -14.73 1.96
N VAL A 111 -22.04 -15.99 1.64
CA VAL A 111 -20.67 -16.50 1.49
C VAL A 111 -19.91 -15.76 0.39
N ALA A 112 -20.51 -15.56 -0.79
CA ALA A 112 -19.87 -14.78 -1.85
C ALA A 112 -19.60 -13.32 -1.44
N THR A 113 -20.52 -12.73 -0.67
CA THR A 113 -20.33 -11.38 -0.12
C THR A 113 -19.15 -11.35 0.85
N TYR A 114 -18.93 -12.40 1.65
CA TYR A 114 -17.73 -12.49 2.49
C TYR A 114 -16.45 -12.61 1.67
N ILE A 115 -16.41 -13.46 0.63
CA ILE A 115 -15.24 -13.56 -0.25
C ILE A 115 -14.85 -12.19 -0.80
N TYR A 116 -15.84 -11.41 -1.25
CA TYR A 116 -15.64 -10.03 -1.67
C TYR A 116 -15.11 -9.14 -0.53
N LEU A 117 -15.78 -9.10 0.63
CA LEU A 117 -15.40 -8.20 1.72
C LEU A 117 -14.00 -8.51 2.27
N PHE A 118 -13.68 -9.78 2.53
CA PHE A 118 -12.35 -10.19 3.01
C PHE A 118 -11.26 -9.93 1.99
N GLY A 119 -11.56 -10.14 0.70
CA GLY A 119 -10.59 -9.95 -0.37
C GLY A 119 -10.38 -8.50 -0.79
N THR A 120 -11.12 -7.55 -0.21
CA THR A 120 -11.04 -6.13 -0.59
C THR A 120 -10.89 -5.17 0.59
N GLU A 121 -10.98 -5.66 1.83
CA GLU A 121 -10.92 -4.81 3.04
C GLU A 121 -9.61 -4.03 3.18
N TYR A 122 -8.48 -4.55 2.68
CA TYR A 122 -7.19 -3.85 2.69
C TYR A 122 -7.22 -2.49 1.97
N ARG A 123 -8.18 -2.30 1.05
CA ARG A 123 -8.42 -1.05 0.29
C ARG A 123 -9.65 -0.26 0.78
N MET A 124 -10.29 -0.70 1.86
CA MET A 124 -11.41 0.02 2.48
C MET A 124 -10.91 1.06 3.48
N THR A 125 -10.21 2.08 2.98
CA THR A 125 -9.45 3.04 3.81
C THR A 125 -9.87 4.50 3.64
N GLY A 126 -10.95 4.80 2.90
CA GLY A 126 -11.43 6.18 2.72
C GLY A 126 -10.66 6.97 1.66
N ARG A 127 -9.92 6.29 0.78
CA ARG A 127 -9.22 6.87 -0.38
C ARG A 127 -10.20 7.14 -1.55
N PRO A 128 -9.89 8.05 -2.49
CA PRO A 128 -10.78 8.37 -3.61
C PRO A 128 -11.13 7.16 -4.50
N GLU A 129 -10.28 6.14 -4.54
CA GLU A 129 -10.51 4.87 -5.24
C GLU A 129 -11.81 4.15 -4.86
N MET A 130 -12.36 4.39 -3.65
CA MET A 130 -13.64 3.81 -3.25
C MET A 130 -14.77 4.22 -4.19
N ILE A 131 -14.69 5.42 -4.80
CA ILE A 131 -15.63 5.89 -5.81
C ILE A 131 -15.51 5.03 -7.07
N SER A 132 -14.29 4.73 -7.51
CA SER A 132 -14.07 3.82 -8.66
C SER A 132 -14.63 2.43 -8.40
N HIS A 133 -14.42 1.85 -7.21
CA HIS A 133 -14.97 0.54 -6.87
C HIS A 133 -16.51 0.52 -6.98
N LEU A 134 -17.17 1.56 -6.48
CA LEU A 134 -18.61 1.72 -6.60
C LEU A 134 -19.06 1.89 -8.06
N MET A 135 -18.42 2.80 -8.80
CA MET A 135 -18.81 3.11 -10.18
C MET A 135 -18.66 1.90 -11.10
N THR A 136 -17.60 1.10 -10.93
CA THR A 136 -17.43 -0.16 -11.66
C THR A 136 -18.62 -1.10 -11.47
N LEU A 137 -19.10 -1.28 -10.23
CA LEU A 137 -20.27 -2.12 -9.98
C LEU A 137 -21.56 -1.50 -10.53
N LEU A 138 -21.75 -0.19 -10.37
CA LEU A 138 -22.93 0.51 -10.88
C LEU A 138 -23.01 0.41 -12.40
N TYR A 139 -21.90 0.56 -13.12
CA TYR A 139 -21.87 0.46 -14.58
C TYR A 139 -22.27 -0.94 -15.04
N LEU A 140 -21.76 -1.99 -14.36
CA LEU A 140 -22.17 -3.37 -14.62
C LEU A 140 -23.68 -3.56 -14.37
N PHE A 141 -24.19 -3.10 -13.23
CA PHE A 141 -25.61 -3.19 -12.89
C PHE A 141 -26.50 -2.48 -13.91
N ILE A 142 -26.14 -1.25 -14.30
CA ILE A 142 -26.86 -0.43 -15.29
C ILE A 142 -26.88 -1.14 -16.65
N TYR A 143 -25.73 -1.66 -17.10
CA TYR A 143 -25.63 -2.41 -18.35
C TYR A 143 -26.50 -3.67 -18.33
N LEU A 144 -26.39 -4.51 -17.29
CA LEU A 144 -27.18 -5.74 -17.17
C LEU A 144 -28.68 -5.43 -17.09
N SER A 145 -29.07 -4.36 -16.38
CA SER A 145 -30.46 -3.94 -16.30
C SER A 145 -30.97 -3.55 -17.68
N HIS A 146 -30.23 -2.69 -18.39
CA HIS A 146 -30.59 -2.28 -19.74
C HIS A 146 -30.65 -3.45 -20.72
N ARG A 147 -29.72 -4.41 -20.63
CA ARG A 147 -29.73 -5.62 -21.47
C ARG A 147 -31.02 -6.43 -21.26
N HIS A 148 -31.43 -6.62 -20.01
CA HIS A 148 -32.62 -7.41 -19.69
C HIS A 148 -33.90 -6.74 -20.22
N ASN A 149 -34.12 -5.45 -19.94
CA ASN A 149 -35.44 -4.83 -20.14
C ASN A 149 -35.42 -3.51 -20.92
N GLN A 150 -34.31 -3.15 -21.57
CA GLN A 150 -34.12 -1.88 -22.28
C GLN A 150 -34.41 -0.66 -21.39
N SER A 151 -34.09 -0.76 -20.09
CA SER A 151 -34.32 0.31 -19.11
C SER A 151 -33.62 1.62 -19.49
N LYS A 152 -34.32 2.74 -19.30
CA LYS A 152 -33.76 4.09 -19.45
C LYS A 152 -32.71 4.45 -18.40
N ILE A 153 -32.52 3.60 -17.37
CA ILE A 153 -31.45 3.74 -16.37
C ILE A 153 -30.05 3.82 -17.03
N VAL A 154 -29.88 3.32 -18.26
CA VAL A 154 -28.64 3.43 -19.03
C VAL A 154 -28.15 4.88 -19.20
N PHE A 155 -29.05 5.87 -19.20
CA PHE A 155 -28.67 7.29 -19.26
C PHE A 155 -28.01 7.80 -17.98
N LEU A 156 -28.08 7.08 -16.85
CA LEU A 156 -27.32 7.41 -15.64
C LEU A 156 -25.80 7.28 -15.85
N LEU A 157 -25.33 6.56 -16.87
CA LEU A 157 -23.91 6.54 -17.22
C LEU A 157 -23.35 7.95 -17.46
N ILE A 158 -24.17 8.88 -17.95
CA ILE A 158 -23.74 10.26 -18.24
C ILE A 158 -23.38 11.02 -16.96
N PRO A 159 -24.32 11.28 -16.01
CA PRO A 159 -23.97 11.99 -14.78
C PRO A 159 -22.98 11.22 -13.91
N LEU A 160 -23.01 9.89 -13.93
CA LEU A 160 -22.04 9.09 -13.17
C LEU A 160 -20.62 9.23 -13.74
N GLN A 161 -20.46 9.30 -15.06
CA GLN A 161 -19.14 9.52 -15.68
C GLN A 161 -18.60 10.90 -15.32
N ILE A 162 -19.45 11.94 -15.30
CA ILE A 162 -19.05 13.29 -14.88
C ILE A 162 -18.54 13.24 -13.44
N ILE A 163 -19.28 12.64 -12.52
CA ILE A 163 -18.86 12.51 -11.12
C ILE A 163 -17.55 11.73 -11.02
N TRP A 164 -17.45 10.60 -11.71
CA TRP A 164 -16.27 9.74 -11.64
C TRP A 164 -15.01 10.45 -12.13
N THR A 165 -15.07 11.11 -13.29
CA THR A 165 -13.94 11.84 -13.89
C THR A 165 -13.41 12.97 -13.02
N ASN A 166 -14.23 13.53 -12.13
CA ASN A 166 -13.80 14.60 -11.21
C ASN A 166 -13.41 14.09 -9.81
N CYS A 167 -13.58 12.80 -9.52
CA CYS A 167 -13.28 12.21 -8.21
C CYS A 167 -12.01 11.34 -8.20
N HIS A 168 -11.72 10.61 -9.28
CA HIS A 168 -10.61 9.64 -9.28
C HIS A 168 -10.10 9.34 -10.70
N ASP A 169 -8.79 9.09 -10.83
CA ASP A 169 -8.09 8.82 -12.08
C ASP A 169 -8.55 7.52 -12.78
N ALA A 170 -9.01 6.52 -12.01
CA ALA A 170 -9.57 5.30 -12.57
C ALA A 170 -10.97 5.47 -13.23
N PHE A 171 -11.40 6.71 -13.54
CA PHE A 171 -12.55 6.98 -14.43
C PHE A 171 -12.38 6.34 -15.82
N VAL A 172 -11.13 6.10 -16.22
CA VAL A 172 -10.76 5.41 -17.46
C VAL A 172 -11.38 4.00 -17.51
N ASN A 173 -11.53 3.33 -16.36
CA ASN A 173 -12.22 2.04 -16.29
C ASN A 173 -13.67 2.16 -16.76
N GLY A 174 -14.36 3.26 -16.42
CA GLY A 174 -15.69 3.56 -16.93
C GLY A 174 -15.72 3.72 -18.45
N CYS A 175 -14.74 4.43 -19.03
CA CYS A 175 -14.60 4.57 -20.48
C CYS A 175 -14.39 3.21 -21.17
N VAL A 176 -13.47 2.39 -20.64
CA VAL A 176 -13.20 1.04 -21.16
C VAL A 176 -14.45 0.17 -21.08
N MET A 177 -15.18 0.20 -19.96
CA MET A 177 -16.43 -0.53 -19.81
C MET A 177 -17.47 -0.13 -20.87
N MET A 178 -17.65 1.17 -21.10
CA MET A 178 -18.59 1.66 -22.11
C MET A 178 -18.17 1.28 -23.54
N ILE A 179 -16.88 1.33 -23.87
CA ILE A 179 -16.35 0.86 -25.16
C ILE A 179 -16.62 -0.64 -25.33
N VAL A 180 -16.39 -1.44 -24.28
CA VAL A 180 -16.72 -2.87 -24.28
C VAL A 180 -18.22 -3.09 -24.47
N PHE A 181 -19.10 -2.29 -23.85
CA PHE A 181 -20.55 -2.36 -24.07
C PHE A 181 -20.94 -2.12 -25.53
N LEU A 182 -20.35 -1.09 -26.16
CA LEU A 182 -20.61 -0.73 -27.55
C LEU A 182 -20.13 -1.82 -28.52
N ILE A 183 -18.85 -2.22 -28.43
CA ILE A 183 -18.25 -3.21 -29.31
C ILE A 183 -18.96 -4.55 -29.16
N SER A 184 -19.19 -4.99 -27.91
CA SER A 184 -19.90 -6.24 -27.65
C SER A 184 -21.30 -6.23 -28.23
N SER A 185 -22.02 -5.11 -28.11
CA SER A 185 -23.36 -4.97 -28.69
C SER A 185 -23.36 -5.10 -30.21
N LEU A 186 -22.33 -4.59 -30.90
CA LEU A 186 -22.18 -4.78 -32.36
C LEU A 186 -21.87 -6.23 -32.70
N VAL A 187 -20.94 -6.85 -31.98
CA VAL A 187 -20.55 -8.24 -32.22
C VAL A 187 -21.75 -9.16 -31.99
N GLU A 188 -22.49 -8.99 -30.90
CA GLU A 188 -23.70 -9.77 -30.63
C GLU A 188 -24.78 -9.56 -31.69
N TYR A 189 -24.95 -8.33 -32.21
CA TYR A 189 -25.85 -8.08 -33.33
C TYR A 189 -25.42 -8.85 -34.60
N VAL A 190 -24.12 -8.89 -34.90
CA VAL A 190 -23.58 -9.67 -36.03
C VAL A 190 -23.78 -11.18 -35.80
N LEU A 191 -23.49 -11.68 -34.59
CA LEU A 191 -23.67 -13.09 -34.24
C LEU A 191 -25.15 -13.51 -34.32
N TYR A 192 -26.07 -12.63 -33.93
CA TYR A 192 -27.51 -12.81 -34.11
C TYR A 192 -27.90 -12.85 -35.59
N ARG A 193 -27.38 -11.91 -36.42
CA ARG A 193 -27.61 -11.93 -37.89
C ARG A 193 -27.08 -13.19 -38.56
N LYS A 194 -25.99 -13.76 -38.04
CA LYS A 194 -25.43 -15.06 -38.48
C LYS A 194 -26.17 -16.28 -37.89
N LYS A 195 -27.26 -16.09 -37.14
CA LYS A 195 -28.05 -17.14 -36.47
C LYS A 195 -27.25 -17.98 -35.45
N ILE A 196 -26.14 -17.44 -34.94
CA ILE A 196 -25.34 -18.07 -33.87
C ILE A 196 -25.99 -17.79 -32.51
N LEU A 197 -26.43 -16.56 -32.29
CA LEU A 197 -27.26 -16.18 -31.14
C LEU A 197 -28.75 -16.29 -31.52
N THR A 198 -29.57 -16.75 -30.57
CA THR A 198 -31.00 -17.00 -30.82
C THR A 198 -31.85 -15.75 -30.68
N SER A 199 -31.45 -14.80 -29.83
CA SER A 199 -32.14 -13.52 -29.70
C SER A 199 -31.17 -12.38 -29.40
N TYR A 200 -31.33 -11.26 -30.09
CA TYR A 200 -30.63 -10.02 -29.75
C TYR A 200 -31.38 -8.81 -30.29
N LYS A 201 -31.54 -7.78 -29.46
CA LYS A 201 -32.15 -6.51 -29.86
C LYS A 201 -31.10 -5.41 -29.75
N PHE A 202 -30.69 -4.88 -30.90
CA PHE A 202 -29.79 -3.73 -30.94
C PHE A 202 -30.43 -2.52 -30.24
N SER A 203 -29.70 -1.91 -29.31
CA SER A 203 -30.18 -0.77 -28.53
C SER A 203 -29.52 0.54 -28.97
N LYS A 204 -30.31 1.43 -29.58
CA LYS A 204 -29.87 2.81 -29.84
C LYS A 204 -29.64 3.59 -28.54
N GLN A 205 -30.39 3.28 -27.47
CA GLN A 205 -30.27 3.97 -26.19
C GLN A 205 -28.92 3.71 -25.54
N LEU A 206 -28.43 2.46 -25.59
CA LEU A 206 -27.09 2.11 -25.12
C LEU A 206 -26.02 2.89 -25.89
N PHE A 207 -26.16 2.99 -27.22
CA PHE A 207 -25.21 3.73 -28.05
C PHE A 207 -25.16 5.21 -27.69
N ILE A 208 -26.32 5.85 -27.65
CA ILE A 208 -26.43 7.28 -27.35
C ILE A 208 -25.89 7.57 -25.94
N SER A 209 -26.31 6.79 -24.94
CA SER A 209 -25.86 7.01 -23.55
C SER A 209 -24.36 6.81 -23.39
N CYS A 210 -23.77 5.73 -23.91
CA CYS A 210 -22.33 5.50 -23.85
C CYS A 210 -21.54 6.59 -24.59
N ILE A 211 -21.97 7.01 -25.79
CA ILE A 211 -21.26 8.06 -26.54
C ILE A 211 -21.32 9.40 -25.77
N ILE A 212 -22.49 9.81 -25.29
CA ILE A 212 -22.62 11.04 -24.51
C ILE A 212 -21.81 10.95 -23.21
N ALA A 213 -21.83 9.82 -22.51
CA ALA A 213 -21.05 9.63 -21.30
C ALA A 213 -19.53 9.67 -21.58
N LEU A 214 -19.06 9.05 -22.68
CA LEU A 214 -17.65 9.17 -23.11
C LEU A 214 -17.26 10.62 -23.40
N LEU A 215 -18.14 11.40 -24.03
CA LEU A 215 -17.94 12.84 -24.26
C LEU A 215 -18.00 13.66 -22.96
N ALA A 216 -18.76 13.19 -21.97
CA ALA A 216 -18.92 13.85 -20.67
C ALA A 216 -17.65 13.86 -19.81
N VAL A 217 -16.62 13.08 -20.16
CA VAL A 217 -15.27 13.20 -19.57
C VAL A 217 -14.71 14.62 -19.72
N SER A 218 -15.10 15.34 -20.78
CA SER A 218 -14.73 16.74 -20.98
C SER A 218 -15.38 17.72 -19.99
N ILE A 219 -16.37 17.29 -19.20
CA ILE A 219 -16.98 18.07 -18.13
C ILE A 219 -16.09 17.94 -16.88
N ASN A 220 -14.92 18.55 -17.00
CA ASN A 220 -13.87 18.65 -16.00
C ASN A 220 -13.12 19.96 -16.26
N PRO A 221 -12.52 20.62 -15.24
CA PRO A 221 -11.77 21.86 -15.44
C PRO A 221 -10.72 21.84 -16.56
N LYS A 222 -10.16 20.66 -16.87
CA LYS A 222 -9.12 20.46 -17.88
C LYS A 222 -9.65 20.04 -19.26
N GLY A 223 -10.97 19.90 -19.40
CA GLY A 223 -11.66 19.71 -20.67
C GLY A 223 -11.16 18.51 -21.47
N LEU A 224 -10.83 18.74 -22.75
CA LEU A 224 -10.41 17.69 -23.68
C LEU A 224 -9.02 17.11 -23.38
N SER A 225 -8.18 17.79 -22.58
CA SER A 225 -6.82 17.29 -22.28
C SER A 225 -6.84 15.95 -21.54
N LEU A 226 -7.91 15.68 -20.79
CA LEU A 226 -8.12 14.42 -20.08
C LEU A 226 -8.15 13.17 -20.96
N TYR A 227 -8.50 13.27 -22.25
CA TYR A 227 -8.45 12.10 -23.13
C TYR A 227 -7.03 11.63 -23.42
N THR A 228 -6.05 12.54 -23.35
CA THR A 228 -4.63 12.22 -23.57
C THR A 228 -3.91 11.84 -22.29
N TYR A 229 -4.45 12.22 -21.13
CA TYR A 229 -3.80 12.03 -19.84
C TYR A 229 -3.52 10.55 -19.48
N PRO A 230 -4.45 9.59 -19.68
CA PRO A 230 -4.18 8.19 -19.33
C PRO A 230 -2.95 7.61 -20.04
N PHE A 231 -2.68 8.05 -21.28
CA PHE A 231 -1.49 7.63 -22.03
C PHE A 231 -0.20 8.18 -21.42
N LYS A 232 -0.22 9.44 -20.96
CA LYS A 232 0.90 10.04 -20.22
C LYS A 232 1.14 9.32 -18.90
N LEU A 233 0.07 9.09 -18.13
CA LEU A 233 0.15 8.40 -16.84
C LEU A 233 0.69 6.97 -17.01
N PHE A 234 0.22 6.21 -18.00
CA PHE A 234 0.72 4.84 -18.24
C PHE A 234 2.22 4.82 -18.54
N SER A 235 2.74 5.79 -19.30
CA SER A 235 4.19 5.90 -19.55
C SER A 235 4.98 6.21 -18.27
N SER A 236 4.45 7.06 -17.39
CA SER A 236 5.08 7.43 -16.12
C SER A 236 4.99 6.32 -15.07
N LEU A 237 3.89 5.58 -15.03
CA LEU A 237 3.69 4.47 -14.09
C LEU A 237 4.61 3.27 -14.39
N ASN A 238 4.88 2.98 -15.67
CA ASN A 238 5.86 1.95 -16.04
C ASN A 238 7.30 2.30 -15.60
N GLN A 239 7.56 3.56 -15.25
CA GLN A 239 8.84 4.01 -14.70
C GLN A 239 8.86 4.04 -13.16
N ASN A 240 7.71 3.86 -12.51
CA ASN A 240 7.59 3.93 -11.06
C ASN A 240 7.89 2.56 -10.42
N ASN A 241 9.14 2.37 -10.01
CA ASN A 241 9.59 1.18 -9.28
C ASN A 241 9.55 1.34 -7.75
N PHE A 242 9.01 2.46 -7.25
CA PHE A 242 9.20 2.87 -5.85
C PHE A 242 8.05 2.45 -4.92
N THR A 243 6.95 1.95 -5.46
CA THR A 243 5.69 1.71 -4.73
C THR A 243 5.24 0.26 -4.87
N GLN A 244 5.20 -0.47 -3.76
CA GLN A 244 4.89 -1.91 -3.72
C GLN A 244 3.50 -2.25 -4.29
N GLU A 245 2.55 -1.31 -4.26
CA GLU A 245 1.18 -1.53 -4.77
C GLU A 245 1.09 -1.69 -6.31
N PHE A 246 2.17 -1.36 -7.04
CA PHE A 246 2.27 -1.52 -8.49
C PHE A 246 2.93 -2.82 -8.92
N LEU A 247 3.31 -3.68 -7.96
CA LEU A 247 3.88 -4.97 -8.27
C LEU A 247 2.86 -5.83 -9.02
N SER A 248 3.32 -6.42 -10.13
CA SER A 248 2.55 -7.35 -10.92
C SER A 248 2.65 -8.77 -10.34
N ALA A 249 1.76 -9.66 -10.80
CA ALA A 249 1.75 -11.07 -10.43
C ALA A 249 3.03 -11.84 -10.80
N PHE A 250 3.94 -11.25 -11.59
CA PHE A 250 5.26 -11.81 -11.88
C PHE A 250 6.30 -11.57 -10.77
N ASN A 251 6.01 -10.67 -9.82
CA ASN A 251 6.82 -10.48 -8.63
C ASN A 251 6.32 -11.40 -7.50
N SER A 252 7.22 -12.07 -6.78
CA SER A 252 6.86 -12.97 -5.68
C SER A 252 6.16 -12.25 -4.53
N ALA A 253 6.48 -10.97 -4.28
CA ALA A 253 5.86 -10.17 -3.22
C ALA A 253 4.35 -9.98 -3.43
N TYR A 254 3.87 -9.96 -4.68
CA TYR A 254 2.43 -9.92 -5.00
C TYR A 254 1.65 -11.07 -4.32
N TRP A 255 2.30 -12.22 -4.13
CA TRP A 255 1.67 -13.43 -3.61
C TRP A 255 1.79 -13.57 -2.08
N THR A 256 2.33 -12.57 -1.39
CA THR A 256 2.47 -12.60 0.08
C THR A 256 1.16 -12.26 0.79
N GLY A 257 0.29 -11.48 0.15
CA GLY A 257 -0.99 -11.05 0.68
C GLY A 257 -2.13 -12.04 0.43
N LYS A 258 -3.12 -12.06 1.33
CA LYS A 258 -4.29 -12.97 1.25
C LYS A 258 -5.21 -12.64 0.07
N GLU A 259 -5.24 -11.37 -0.35
CA GLU A 259 -6.01 -10.84 -1.46
C GLU A 259 -5.68 -11.51 -2.78
N SER A 260 -4.41 -11.85 -3.02
CA SER A 260 -3.97 -12.57 -4.22
C SER A 260 -4.47 -14.01 -4.26
N TYR A 261 -4.55 -14.68 -3.11
CA TYR A 261 -5.17 -16.00 -3.02
C TYR A 261 -6.70 -15.93 -3.19
N LEU A 262 -7.34 -14.90 -2.61
CA LEU A 262 -8.78 -14.67 -2.77
C LEU A 262 -9.15 -14.27 -4.20
N LEU A 263 -8.25 -13.60 -4.94
CA LEU A 263 -8.36 -13.38 -6.38
C LEU A 263 -8.43 -14.72 -7.12
N MET A 264 -7.51 -15.64 -6.85
CA MET A 264 -7.50 -16.97 -7.49
C MET A 264 -8.75 -17.78 -7.16
N ILE A 265 -9.19 -17.77 -5.89
CA ILE A 265 -10.45 -18.41 -5.47
C ILE A 265 -11.62 -17.81 -6.24
N SER A 266 -11.69 -16.48 -6.35
CA SER A 266 -12.76 -15.79 -7.07
C SER A 266 -12.73 -16.10 -8.57
N LEU A 267 -11.56 -16.24 -9.17
CA LEU A 267 -11.41 -16.69 -10.55
C LEU A 267 -11.96 -18.11 -10.73
N ILE A 268 -11.55 -19.05 -9.88
CA ILE A 268 -12.00 -20.44 -9.94
C ILE A 268 -13.52 -20.52 -9.81
N LEU A 269 -14.11 -19.81 -8.83
CA LEU A 269 -15.56 -19.79 -8.63
C LEU A 269 -16.30 -19.13 -9.81
N THR A 270 -15.71 -18.10 -10.42
CA THR A 270 -16.27 -17.46 -11.63
C THR A 270 -16.26 -18.41 -12.82
N LEU A 271 -15.16 -19.13 -13.05
CA LEU A 271 -15.06 -20.14 -14.10
C LEU A 271 -16.04 -21.29 -13.85
N ALA A 272 -16.15 -21.74 -12.59
CA ALA A 272 -17.13 -22.77 -12.19
C ALA A 272 -18.57 -22.32 -12.45
N ALA A 273 -18.90 -21.05 -12.17
CA ALA A 273 -20.21 -20.46 -12.48
C ALA A 273 -20.56 -20.60 -13.97
N PHE A 274 -19.63 -20.29 -14.88
CA PHE A 274 -19.84 -20.44 -16.32
C PHE A 274 -20.09 -21.90 -16.73
N LEU A 275 -19.36 -22.84 -16.13
CA LEU A 275 -19.50 -24.27 -16.44
C LEU A 275 -20.81 -24.88 -15.90
N PHE A 276 -21.34 -24.32 -14.81
CA PHE A 276 -22.44 -24.88 -14.04
C PHE A 276 -23.83 -24.68 -14.67
N TYR A 277 -24.06 -23.54 -15.33
CA TYR A 277 -25.37 -23.14 -15.84
C TYR A 277 -25.83 -23.90 -17.08
N PHE A 278 -24.92 -24.53 -17.81
CA PHE A 278 -25.22 -25.16 -19.10
C PHE A 278 -24.86 -26.65 -19.07
N LYS A 279 -25.76 -27.46 -18.48
CA LYS A 279 -25.57 -28.91 -18.30
C LYS A 279 -25.71 -29.66 -19.65
N LYS A 280 -24.96 -30.75 -19.82
CA LYS A 280 -25.08 -31.77 -20.91
C LYS A 280 -24.67 -31.39 -22.34
N SER A 281 -23.94 -30.31 -22.57
CA SER A 281 -23.45 -29.98 -23.93
C SER A 281 -21.94 -29.71 -24.00
N SER A 282 -21.40 -29.72 -25.22
CA SER A 282 -19.98 -29.41 -25.50
C SER A 282 -19.62 -28.00 -25.01
N ILE A 283 -18.34 -27.76 -24.72
CA ILE A 283 -17.86 -26.48 -24.17
C ILE A 283 -18.30 -25.27 -25.03
N LYS A 284 -18.34 -25.45 -26.36
CA LYS A 284 -18.80 -24.42 -27.31
C LYS A 284 -20.26 -24.03 -27.10
N ILE A 285 -21.14 -25.00 -26.89
CA ILE A 285 -22.57 -24.74 -26.70
C ILE A 285 -22.81 -24.04 -25.36
N ARG A 286 -22.08 -24.44 -24.31
CA ARG A 286 -22.13 -23.76 -23.00
C ARG A 286 -21.70 -22.31 -23.11
N PHE A 287 -20.63 -22.05 -23.84
CA PHE A 287 -20.12 -20.70 -24.06
C PHE A 287 -21.16 -19.81 -24.75
N PHE A 288 -21.75 -20.25 -25.87
CA PHE A 288 -22.76 -19.44 -26.56
C PHE A 288 -24.05 -19.26 -25.76
N ALA A 289 -24.43 -20.23 -24.93
CA ALA A 289 -25.58 -20.09 -24.05
C ALA A 289 -25.30 -19.10 -22.89
N ALA A 290 -24.09 -19.11 -22.33
CA ALA A 290 -23.64 -18.11 -21.37
C ALA A 290 -23.60 -16.71 -22.01
N LEU A 291 -23.10 -16.63 -23.24
CA LEU A 291 -23.04 -15.41 -24.03
C LEU A 291 -24.43 -14.81 -24.28
N GLN A 292 -25.38 -15.66 -24.67
CA GLN A 292 -26.78 -15.29 -24.86
C GLN A 292 -27.39 -14.71 -23.57
N THR A 293 -27.07 -15.32 -22.43
CA THR A 293 -27.66 -15.00 -21.12
C THR A 293 -27.04 -13.75 -20.49
N PHE A 294 -25.72 -13.76 -20.29
CA PHE A 294 -25.00 -12.74 -19.54
C PHE A 294 -24.41 -11.63 -20.41
N GLY A 295 -24.25 -11.90 -21.70
CA GLY A 295 -23.69 -10.98 -22.68
C GLY A 295 -22.17 -11.03 -22.80
N LEU A 296 -21.71 -10.75 -24.02
CA LEU A 296 -20.29 -10.69 -24.38
C LEU A 296 -19.55 -9.64 -23.55
N SER A 297 -20.19 -8.53 -23.23
CA SER A 297 -19.58 -7.49 -22.41
C SER A 297 -19.16 -8.01 -21.04
N TYR A 298 -20.04 -8.73 -20.34
CA TYR A 298 -19.71 -9.18 -18.98
C TYR A 298 -18.53 -10.16 -19.00
N PHE A 299 -18.47 -11.03 -20.01
CA PHE A 299 -17.33 -11.92 -20.22
C PHE A 299 -16.02 -11.16 -20.49
N ILE A 300 -16.03 -10.19 -21.41
CA ILE A 300 -14.85 -9.38 -21.72
C ILE A 300 -14.41 -8.58 -20.48
N LEU A 301 -15.35 -8.03 -19.71
CA LEU A 301 -15.02 -7.31 -18.49
C LEU A 301 -14.35 -8.20 -17.44
N LEU A 302 -14.83 -9.42 -17.23
CA LEU A 302 -14.19 -10.37 -16.31
C LEU A 302 -12.75 -10.67 -16.74
N LEU A 303 -12.49 -10.85 -18.03
CA LEU A 303 -11.14 -11.06 -18.56
C LEU A 303 -10.25 -9.82 -18.39
N LEU A 304 -10.76 -8.63 -18.75
CA LEU A 304 -9.99 -7.38 -18.68
C LEU A 304 -9.66 -7.03 -17.23
N PHE A 305 -10.61 -7.14 -16.31
CA PHE A 305 -10.35 -6.84 -14.90
C PHE A 305 -9.52 -7.91 -14.21
N PHE A 306 -9.57 -9.17 -14.66
CA PHE A 306 -8.63 -10.19 -14.21
C PHE A 306 -7.20 -9.87 -14.67
N TYR A 307 -7.02 -9.52 -15.95
CA TYR A 307 -5.73 -9.05 -16.45
C TYR A 307 -5.23 -7.83 -15.67
N LEU A 308 -6.11 -6.86 -15.40
CA LEU A 308 -5.78 -5.68 -14.62
C LEU A 308 -5.39 -6.02 -13.18
N ALA A 309 -6.04 -7.00 -12.56
CA ALA A 309 -5.69 -7.50 -11.23
C ALA A 309 -4.30 -8.15 -11.22
N LEU A 310 -3.91 -8.85 -12.29
CA LEU A 310 -2.57 -9.43 -12.43
C LEU A 310 -1.50 -8.37 -12.73
N SER A 311 -1.86 -7.23 -13.33
CA SER A 311 -0.90 -6.19 -13.67
C SER A 311 -0.44 -5.37 -12.46
N ALA A 312 -1.30 -5.19 -11.45
CA ALA A 312 -0.95 -4.56 -10.18
C ALA A 312 -1.89 -5.01 -9.04
N GLU A 313 -1.34 -5.28 -7.85
CA GLU A 313 -2.10 -5.73 -6.66
C GLU A 313 -3.24 -4.79 -6.30
N ARG A 314 -3.02 -3.49 -6.47
CA ARG A 314 -4.01 -2.45 -6.19
C ARG A 314 -5.31 -2.57 -7.01
N ASN A 315 -5.28 -3.31 -8.12
CA ASN A 315 -6.41 -3.51 -9.04
C ASN A 315 -7.23 -4.76 -8.75
N VAL A 316 -6.81 -5.64 -7.83
CA VAL A 316 -7.52 -6.89 -7.47
C VAL A 316 -9.00 -6.62 -7.15
N VAL A 317 -9.27 -5.51 -6.47
CA VAL A 317 -10.63 -5.09 -6.07
C VAL A 317 -11.59 -4.98 -7.25
N PHE A 318 -11.13 -4.55 -8.44
CA PHE A 318 -12.01 -4.41 -9.62
C PHE A 318 -12.50 -5.75 -10.16
N PHE A 319 -11.64 -6.79 -10.15
CA PHE A 319 -12.08 -8.13 -10.50
C PHE A 319 -13.02 -8.70 -9.44
N MET A 320 -12.68 -8.53 -8.16
CA MET A 320 -13.48 -9.02 -7.04
C MET A 320 -14.90 -8.43 -7.05
N VAL A 321 -15.05 -7.13 -7.34
CA VAL A 321 -16.38 -6.48 -7.36
C VAL A 321 -17.23 -6.91 -8.56
N ILE A 322 -16.63 -7.13 -9.73
CA ILE A 322 -17.35 -7.55 -10.96
C ILE A 322 -17.70 -9.04 -10.94
N SER A 323 -16.86 -9.88 -10.35
CA SER A 323 -17.12 -11.32 -10.24
C SER A 323 -18.10 -11.67 -9.12
N ALA A 324 -18.17 -10.88 -8.05
CA ALA A 324 -18.99 -11.18 -6.86
C ALA A 324 -20.45 -11.53 -7.17
N PRO A 325 -21.20 -10.81 -8.03
CA PRO A 325 -22.59 -11.18 -8.35
C PRO A 325 -22.73 -12.54 -9.02
N LEU A 326 -21.79 -12.89 -9.92
CA LEU A 326 -21.80 -14.19 -10.62
C LEU A 326 -21.39 -15.34 -9.69
N ILE A 327 -20.42 -15.12 -8.81
CA ILE A 327 -20.03 -16.09 -7.76
C ILE A 327 -21.21 -16.32 -6.81
N ALA A 328 -21.86 -15.26 -6.34
CA ALA A 328 -23.03 -15.35 -5.46
C ALA A 328 -24.17 -16.15 -6.11
N LEU A 329 -24.45 -15.85 -7.38
CA LEU A 329 -25.43 -16.58 -8.17
C LEU A 329 -25.09 -18.08 -8.29
N TYR A 330 -23.81 -18.41 -8.52
CA TYR A 330 -23.35 -19.80 -8.60
C TYR A 330 -23.46 -20.56 -7.27
N LEU A 331 -22.95 -19.98 -6.19
CA LEU A 331 -22.97 -20.60 -4.86
C LEU A 331 -24.40 -20.82 -4.36
N ASP A 332 -25.29 -19.88 -4.66
CA ASP A 332 -26.69 -20.02 -4.29
C ASP A 332 -27.34 -21.26 -4.94
N ASN A 333 -27.14 -21.41 -6.25
CA ASN A 333 -27.66 -22.57 -6.97
C ASN A 333 -27.00 -23.89 -6.58
N LEU A 334 -25.71 -23.86 -6.27
CA LEU A 334 -25.01 -25.03 -5.77
C LEU A 334 -25.68 -25.53 -4.49
N ILE A 335 -26.00 -24.63 -3.57
CA ILE A 335 -26.69 -24.95 -2.31
C ILE A 335 -28.12 -25.44 -2.56
N GLU A 336 -28.85 -24.84 -3.50
CA GLU A 336 -30.19 -25.30 -3.86
C GLU A 336 -30.19 -26.73 -4.45
N ARG A 337 -29.16 -27.10 -5.25
CA ARG A 337 -29.00 -28.46 -5.80
C ARG A 337 -28.63 -29.52 -4.77
N LEU A 338 -28.15 -29.15 -3.60
CA LEU A 338 -27.89 -30.09 -2.51
C LEU A 338 -29.18 -30.62 -1.86
N HIS A 339 -30.36 -30.17 -2.33
CA HIS A 339 -31.69 -30.59 -1.82
C HIS A 339 -31.78 -30.57 -0.29
N LEU A 340 -31.12 -29.57 0.33
CA LEU A 340 -31.04 -29.45 1.79
C LEU A 340 -32.43 -29.28 2.40
N THR A 341 -32.69 -30.02 3.48
CA THR A 341 -33.90 -29.87 4.30
C THR A 341 -33.96 -28.46 4.90
N ASN A 342 -35.16 -28.03 5.30
CA ASN A 342 -35.33 -26.74 6.00
C ASN A 342 -34.49 -26.67 7.30
N ALA A 343 -34.29 -27.81 7.98
CA ALA A 343 -33.43 -27.92 9.15
C ALA A 343 -31.96 -27.61 8.79
N ASN A 344 -31.43 -28.22 7.73
CA ASN A 344 -30.06 -27.97 7.25
C ASN A 344 -29.84 -26.52 6.83
N LYS A 345 -30.83 -25.91 6.16
CA LYS A 345 -30.78 -24.48 5.80
C LYS A 345 -30.73 -23.58 7.04
N ARG A 346 -31.53 -23.88 8.06
CA ARG A 346 -31.50 -23.16 9.36
C ARG A 346 -30.14 -23.31 10.03
N ILE A 347 -29.57 -24.51 10.06
CA ILE A 347 -28.21 -24.73 10.58
C ILE A 347 -27.19 -23.87 9.81
N GLY A 348 -27.27 -23.83 8.47
CA GLY A 348 -26.41 -22.97 7.64
C GLY A 348 -26.51 -21.48 8.03
N TYR A 349 -27.71 -20.96 8.25
CA TYR A 349 -27.90 -19.59 8.74
C TYR A 349 -27.34 -19.40 10.15
N VAL A 350 -27.52 -20.36 11.06
CA VAL A 350 -26.94 -20.30 12.42
C VAL A 350 -25.41 -20.26 12.35
N VAL A 351 -24.79 -21.12 11.55
CA VAL A 351 -23.33 -21.15 11.34
C VAL A 351 -22.84 -19.82 10.78
N ILE A 352 -23.51 -19.27 9.77
CA ILE A 352 -23.17 -17.95 9.22
C ILE A 352 -23.34 -16.86 10.27
N CYS A 353 -24.42 -16.86 11.06
CA CYS A 353 -24.63 -15.89 12.12
C CYS A 353 -23.52 -15.96 13.18
N LEU A 354 -23.15 -17.17 13.61
CA LEU A 354 -22.05 -17.38 14.55
C LEU A 354 -20.72 -16.90 13.96
N PHE A 355 -20.41 -17.26 12.72
CA PHE A 355 -19.23 -16.77 12.01
C PHE A 355 -19.22 -15.24 11.90
N THR A 356 -20.37 -14.63 11.60
CA THR A 356 -20.53 -13.17 11.53
C THR A 356 -20.20 -12.52 12.85
N ILE A 357 -20.73 -13.06 13.97
CA ILE A 357 -20.50 -12.54 15.32
C ILE A 357 -19.02 -12.67 15.67
N ILE A 358 -18.42 -13.84 15.43
CA ILE A 358 -16.99 -14.09 15.67
C ILE A 358 -16.14 -13.11 14.86
N LEU A 359 -16.41 -12.96 13.57
CA LEU A 359 -15.67 -12.04 12.71
C LEU A 359 -15.83 -10.60 13.17
N TYR A 360 -17.06 -10.15 13.41
CA TYR A 360 -17.35 -8.81 13.91
C TYR A 360 -16.57 -8.52 15.21
N CYS A 361 -16.61 -9.43 16.18
CA CYS A 361 -15.85 -9.30 17.41
C CYS A 361 -14.34 -9.23 17.16
N ASN A 362 -13.80 -10.10 16.29
CA ASN A 362 -12.37 -10.12 15.94
C ASN A 362 -11.91 -8.85 15.22
N VAL A 363 -12.75 -8.26 14.38
CA VAL A 363 -12.45 -6.98 13.72
C VAL A 363 -12.46 -5.86 14.77
N CYS A 364 -13.54 -5.75 15.56
CA CYS A 364 -13.72 -4.65 16.50
C CYS A 364 -12.73 -4.68 17.68
N ASN A 365 -12.25 -5.87 18.08
CA ASN A 365 -11.26 -6.03 19.15
C ASN A 365 -9.80 -6.04 18.66
N ASN A 366 -9.57 -5.82 17.36
CA ASN A 366 -8.28 -5.85 16.67
C ASN A 366 -7.60 -7.22 16.53
N SER A 367 -8.20 -8.33 16.96
CA SER A 367 -7.62 -9.68 16.78
C SER A 367 -7.47 -10.04 15.31
N TYR A 368 -8.39 -9.60 14.45
CA TYR A 368 -8.33 -9.80 13.01
C TYR A 368 -7.09 -9.13 12.40
N TYR A 369 -6.88 -7.84 12.71
CA TYR A 369 -5.74 -7.10 12.15
C TYR A 369 -4.40 -7.69 12.60
N LYS A 370 -4.31 -8.13 13.87
CA LYS A 370 -3.14 -8.84 14.38
C LYS A 370 -2.90 -10.17 13.69
N ALA A 371 -3.94 -10.99 13.53
CA ALA A 371 -3.82 -12.32 12.94
C ALA A 371 -3.34 -12.29 11.48
N PHE A 372 -3.68 -11.23 10.74
CA PHE A 372 -3.30 -11.06 9.34
C PHE A 372 -2.15 -10.05 9.14
N ASN A 373 -1.49 -9.60 10.22
CA ASN A 373 -0.43 -8.59 10.19
C ASN A 373 -0.80 -7.33 9.39
N ILE A 374 -2.06 -6.88 9.52
CA ILE A 374 -2.58 -5.72 8.81
C ILE A 374 -2.22 -4.48 9.64
N PRO A 375 -1.61 -3.45 9.04
CA PRO A 375 -1.18 -2.26 9.76
C PRO A 375 -2.34 -1.30 9.99
N TYR A 376 -3.53 -1.76 10.38
CA TYR A 376 -4.69 -0.94 10.73
C TYR A 376 -5.31 -1.42 12.04
N GLN A 377 -6.11 -0.55 12.65
CA GLN A 377 -6.89 -0.86 13.83
C GLN A 377 -8.33 -0.39 13.65
N TYR A 378 -9.24 -1.04 14.36
CA TYR A 378 -10.62 -0.63 14.43
C TYR A 378 -10.77 0.69 15.19
N GLY A 379 -11.58 1.57 14.62
CA GLY A 379 -12.03 2.82 15.22
C GLY A 379 -11.51 4.06 14.52
N LEU A 380 -12.34 5.09 14.47
CA LEU A 380 -12.05 6.38 13.86
C LEU A 380 -11.10 7.19 14.76
N SER A 381 -9.82 7.18 14.40
CA SER A 381 -8.77 7.90 15.11
C SER A 381 -7.62 8.22 14.17
N ILE A 382 -6.77 9.18 14.54
CA ILE A 382 -5.51 9.44 13.85
C ILE A 382 -4.40 8.78 14.65
N ASN A 383 -3.56 7.98 13.99
CA ASN A 383 -2.41 7.38 14.67
C ASN A 383 -1.38 8.45 15.02
N LYS A 384 -1.21 8.73 16.32
CA LYS A 384 -0.25 9.72 16.82
C LYS A 384 1.21 9.43 16.44
N ASN A 385 1.56 8.16 16.18
CA ASN A 385 2.94 7.78 15.84
C ASN A 385 3.27 8.04 14.37
N ASP A 386 2.26 8.17 13.52
CA ASP A 386 2.43 8.42 12.08
C ASP A 386 2.21 9.91 11.75
N ASN A 387 1.87 10.74 12.73
CA ASN A 387 1.40 12.12 12.51
C ASN A 387 2.14 13.11 13.44
N PRO A 388 3.03 13.96 12.90
CA PRO A 388 3.92 14.80 13.70
C PRO A 388 3.26 16.05 14.28
N LYS A 389 2.26 15.86 15.14
CA LYS A 389 1.52 16.97 15.77
C LYS A 389 2.39 17.74 16.76
N GLY A 390 3.32 17.06 17.44
CA GLY A 390 4.27 17.70 18.35
C GLY A 390 5.15 18.69 17.61
N THR A 391 5.74 18.27 16.49
CA THR A 391 6.56 19.12 15.64
C THR A 391 5.78 20.29 15.07
N VAL A 392 4.52 20.09 14.63
CA VAL A 392 3.64 21.19 14.20
C VAL A 392 3.45 22.23 15.31
N GLN A 393 3.17 21.80 16.54
CA GLN A 393 2.97 22.70 17.68
C GLN A 393 4.27 23.44 18.01
N TYR A 394 5.40 22.74 18.03
CA TYR A 394 6.71 23.31 18.28
C TYR A 394 7.08 24.39 17.25
N ILE A 395 6.80 24.17 15.97
CA ILE A 395 7.00 25.18 14.90
C ILE A 395 6.16 26.42 15.15
N LYS A 396 4.87 26.26 15.50
CA LYS A 396 3.94 27.36 15.76
C LYS A 396 4.36 28.17 16.99
N GLU A 397 4.72 27.51 18.08
CA GLU A 397 5.09 28.16 19.35
C GLU A 397 6.39 28.94 19.26
N ASN A 398 7.35 28.46 18.47
CA ASN A 398 8.65 29.10 18.28
C ASN A 398 8.74 29.98 17.03
N ASN A 399 7.62 30.19 16.31
CA ASN A 399 7.55 30.97 15.07
C ASN A 399 8.62 30.58 14.03
N ILE A 400 8.93 29.28 13.93
CA ILE A 400 9.92 28.79 12.97
C ILE A 400 9.40 29.05 11.56
N SER A 401 10.21 29.72 10.74
CA SER A 401 9.86 30.14 9.39
C SER A 401 11.09 30.09 8.48
N GLY A 402 10.90 30.37 7.18
CA GLY A 402 11.93 30.26 6.16
C GLY A 402 11.73 29.03 5.27
N THR A 403 12.77 28.69 4.50
CA THR A 403 12.72 27.62 3.49
C THR A 403 12.90 26.27 4.16
N CYS A 404 11.88 25.42 4.09
CA CYS A 404 11.92 24.07 4.69
C CYS A 404 12.42 23.03 3.69
N PHE A 405 13.43 22.25 4.05
CA PHE A 405 13.60 20.94 3.43
C PHE A 405 12.62 19.93 4.06
N SER A 406 11.56 19.55 3.36
CA SER A 406 10.60 18.54 3.83
C SER A 406 10.78 17.23 3.07
N ASP A 407 10.85 16.11 3.79
CA ASP A 407 10.86 14.79 3.16
C ASP A 407 9.50 14.44 2.54
N TYR A 408 9.53 13.45 1.64
CA TYR A 408 8.37 12.98 0.89
C TYR A 408 7.26 12.40 1.78
N LEU A 409 7.58 11.69 2.86
CA LEU A 409 6.64 11.00 3.73
C LEU A 409 5.94 11.95 4.71
N THR A 410 6.66 12.91 5.30
CA THR A 410 6.10 13.73 6.39
C THR A 410 5.46 15.05 5.96
N SER A 411 5.77 15.55 4.76
CA SER A 411 5.40 16.90 4.29
C SER A 411 3.91 17.23 4.32
N SER A 412 3.03 16.24 4.10
CA SER A 412 1.60 16.48 3.83
C SER A 412 0.85 17.09 5.00
N ILE A 413 1.14 16.67 6.23
CA ILE A 413 0.51 17.24 7.43
C ILE A 413 0.86 18.72 7.62
N PHE A 414 2.09 19.10 7.32
CA PHE A 414 2.57 20.48 7.46
C PHE A 414 1.90 21.39 6.44
N LEU A 415 1.66 20.91 5.21
CA LEU A 415 0.84 21.62 4.21
C LEU A 415 -0.55 21.96 4.73
N TRP A 416 -1.16 21.08 5.53
CA TRP A 416 -2.45 21.34 6.17
C TRP A 416 -2.28 22.23 7.40
N GLU A 417 -1.53 21.82 8.42
CA GLU A 417 -1.52 22.45 9.74
C GLU A 417 -0.79 23.81 9.79
N LEU A 418 0.17 24.04 8.90
CA LEU A 418 0.96 25.27 8.80
C LEU A 418 0.53 26.16 7.61
N ARG A 419 -0.67 25.90 7.05
CA ARG A 419 -1.26 26.71 5.99
C ARG A 419 -1.49 28.16 6.45
N PRO A 420 -1.41 29.14 5.54
CA PRO A 420 -1.05 29.01 4.12
C PRO A 420 0.46 29.10 3.86
N ASN A 421 1.27 29.29 4.89
CA ASN A 421 2.66 29.74 4.75
C ASN A 421 3.65 28.61 4.44
N PHE A 422 3.36 27.38 4.87
CA PHE A 422 4.23 26.25 4.59
C PHE A 422 4.10 25.78 3.14
N LYS A 423 5.24 25.56 2.49
CA LYS A 423 5.37 24.92 1.19
C LYS A 423 6.38 23.79 1.25
N SER A 424 6.10 22.69 0.58
CA SER A 424 6.95 21.50 0.55
C SER A 424 8.14 21.65 -0.40
N TYR A 425 9.24 20.96 -0.08
CA TYR A 425 10.31 20.67 -1.06
C TYR A 425 9.85 19.56 -2.02
N ILE A 426 9.25 18.51 -1.46
CA ILE A 426 8.61 17.39 -2.16
C ILE A 426 7.46 16.88 -1.29
N ASP A 427 6.43 16.29 -1.89
CA ASP A 427 5.28 15.72 -1.19
C ASP A 427 4.62 14.54 -1.94
N LEU A 428 3.59 13.95 -1.34
CA LEU A 428 2.89 12.73 -1.76
C LEU A 428 1.98 12.89 -3.00
N ARG A 429 2.22 13.91 -3.82
CA ARG A 429 1.56 14.09 -5.13
C ARG A 429 2.32 13.41 -6.28
N ASP A 430 3.34 12.61 -5.97
CA ASP A 430 4.04 11.71 -6.88
C ASP A 430 4.34 12.35 -8.25
N LEU A 431 4.10 11.59 -9.31
CA LEU A 431 4.25 11.98 -10.70
C LEU A 431 3.08 12.85 -11.20
N GLU A 432 2.18 13.32 -10.33
CA GLU A 432 1.19 14.33 -10.70
C GLU A 432 1.79 15.73 -10.81
N VAL A 433 2.89 15.99 -10.09
CA VAL A 433 3.59 17.29 -10.06
C VAL A 433 5.10 17.11 -10.25
N PHE A 434 5.70 16.13 -9.57
CA PHE A 434 7.15 15.96 -9.55
C PHE A 434 7.61 15.04 -10.68
N THR A 435 8.73 15.36 -11.33
CA THR A 435 9.25 14.57 -12.45
C THR A 435 10.09 13.39 -11.96
N VAL A 436 10.21 12.33 -12.77
CA VAL A 436 11.08 11.17 -12.45
C VAL A 436 12.52 11.59 -12.14
N PRO A 437 13.18 12.46 -12.93
CA PRO A 437 14.54 12.93 -12.59
C PRO A 437 14.62 13.67 -11.26
N PHE A 438 13.57 14.38 -10.85
CA PHE A 438 13.53 15.05 -9.55
C PHE A 438 13.40 14.05 -8.40
N PHE A 439 12.61 12.98 -8.57
CA PHE A 439 12.57 11.87 -7.61
C PHE A 439 13.91 11.16 -7.49
N ASP A 440 14.59 10.91 -8.61
CA ASP A 440 15.92 10.29 -8.60
C ASP A 440 16.94 11.17 -7.88
N GLU A 441 16.92 12.48 -8.14
CA GLU A 441 17.78 13.46 -7.44
C GLU A 441 17.45 13.51 -5.95
N TYR A 442 16.17 13.54 -5.56
CA TYR A 442 15.74 13.49 -4.17
C TYR A 442 16.23 12.21 -3.48
N ASN A 443 16.04 11.05 -4.09
CA ASN A 443 16.48 9.75 -3.55
C ASN A 443 18.01 9.68 -3.40
N GLN A 444 18.75 10.26 -4.35
CA GLN A 444 20.21 10.39 -4.24
C GLN A 444 20.59 11.33 -3.09
N MET A 445 19.91 12.46 -2.96
CA MET A 445 20.15 13.43 -1.89
C MET A 445 19.95 12.83 -0.49
N MET A 446 19.05 11.85 -0.34
CA MET A 446 18.85 11.13 0.94
C MET A 446 20.03 10.21 1.30
N ARG A 447 20.91 9.89 0.34
CA ARG A 447 22.02 8.94 0.46
C ARG A 447 23.39 9.58 0.25
N ASP A 448 23.44 10.79 -0.30
CA ASP A 448 24.65 11.57 -0.57
C ASP A 448 24.58 12.93 0.14
N PRO A 449 25.25 13.08 1.30
CA PRO A 449 25.32 14.33 2.04
C PRO A 449 25.91 15.52 1.26
N GLU A 450 26.84 15.27 0.32
CA GLU A 450 27.42 16.37 -0.47
C GLU A 450 26.41 16.90 -1.49
N LEU A 451 25.56 16.03 -2.04
CA LEU A 451 24.44 16.47 -2.88
C LEU A 451 23.42 17.26 -2.06
N PHE A 452 23.10 16.83 -0.84
CA PHE A 452 22.25 17.60 0.07
C PHE A 452 22.84 18.99 0.35
N ARG A 453 24.13 19.08 0.66
CA ARG A 453 24.82 20.36 0.89
C ARG A 453 24.75 21.27 -0.33
N LYS A 454 24.94 20.75 -1.54
CA LYS A 454 24.79 21.53 -2.79
C LYS A 454 23.36 22.08 -2.94
N LYS A 455 22.35 21.27 -2.61
CA LYS A 455 20.94 21.70 -2.67
C LYS A 455 20.59 22.71 -1.58
N ASP A 456 21.14 22.55 -0.39
CA ASP A 456 21.03 23.53 0.68
C ASP A 456 21.70 24.87 0.29
N GLN A 457 22.83 24.85 -0.41
CA GLN A 457 23.43 26.07 -0.98
C GLN A 457 22.56 26.71 -2.06
N GLN A 458 21.86 25.91 -2.87
CA GLN A 458 20.98 26.38 -3.94
C GLN A 458 19.68 27.00 -3.39
N TYR A 459 19.04 26.32 -2.43
CA TYR A 459 17.71 26.69 -1.93
C TYR A 459 17.75 27.49 -0.63
N GLY A 460 18.87 27.45 0.11
CA GLY A 460 19.03 28.13 1.39
C GLY A 460 18.06 27.61 2.44
N PHE A 461 18.16 26.34 2.82
CA PHE A 461 17.24 25.78 3.82
C PHE A 461 17.45 26.42 5.19
N ASP A 462 16.37 26.75 5.89
CA ASP A 462 16.38 27.27 7.26
C ASP A 462 16.14 26.15 8.28
N TYR A 463 15.34 25.15 7.91
CA TYR A 463 15.04 23.99 8.75
C TYR A 463 14.71 22.77 7.88
N ALA A 464 14.80 21.58 8.48
CA ALA A 464 14.51 20.31 7.82
C ALA A 464 13.54 19.47 8.66
N LEU A 465 12.56 18.85 7.97
CA LEU A 465 11.56 17.95 8.52
C LEU A 465 11.74 16.58 7.88
N ILE A 466 12.19 15.60 8.68
CA ILE A 466 12.63 14.30 8.17
C ILE A 466 12.00 13.16 8.95
N TYR A 467 11.48 12.15 8.27
CA TYR A 467 10.93 10.94 8.86
C TYR A 467 12.03 10.11 9.58
N PRO A 468 11.97 9.93 10.91
CA PRO A 468 13.08 9.35 11.69
C PRO A 468 13.40 7.88 11.41
N ASN A 469 12.43 7.12 10.90
CA ASN A 469 12.58 5.68 10.65
C ASN A 469 13.12 5.38 9.23
N ASP A 470 13.42 6.41 8.44
CA ASP A 470 14.02 6.28 7.11
C ASP A 470 15.20 7.27 7.00
N PHE A 471 15.87 7.33 5.86
CA PHE A 471 16.90 8.35 5.55
C PHE A 471 18.09 8.40 6.53
N GLU A 472 18.55 7.23 7.02
CA GLU A 472 19.63 7.08 8.00
C GLU A 472 20.88 7.93 7.69
N ILE A 473 21.33 7.93 6.42
CA ILE A 473 22.54 8.65 6.01
C ILE A 473 22.35 10.17 6.19
N LEU A 474 21.19 10.70 5.80
CA LEU A 474 20.90 12.12 5.95
C LEU A 474 20.75 12.51 7.42
N HIS A 475 20.11 11.68 8.24
CA HIS A 475 20.04 11.91 9.69
C HIS A 475 21.43 11.95 10.33
N LYS A 476 22.32 11.01 9.99
CA LYS A 476 23.72 11.01 10.44
C LYS A 476 24.43 12.29 10.02
N TYR A 477 24.26 12.75 8.78
CA TYR A 477 24.88 13.99 8.32
C TYR A 477 24.38 15.21 9.11
N LEU A 478 23.07 15.42 9.19
CA LEU A 478 22.48 16.60 9.83
C LEU A 478 22.74 16.63 11.34
N TYR A 479 22.65 15.49 12.00
CA TYR A 479 22.93 15.39 13.44
C TYR A 479 24.40 15.70 13.76
N ASN A 480 25.31 15.37 12.83
CA ASN A 480 26.74 15.53 13.05
C ASN A 480 27.36 16.77 12.45
N SER A 481 26.65 17.47 11.57
CA SER A 481 27.05 18.72 10.96
C SER A 481 27.28 19.82 11.98
N GLU A 482 28.23 20.72 11.69
CA GLU A 482 28.40 21.96 12.43
C GLU A 482 27.29 22.98 12.11
N ASP A 483 26.65 22.88 10.95
CA ASP A 483 25.66 23.84 10.45
C ASP A 483 24.24 23.56 10.92
N TRP A 484 23.97 22.39 11.52
CA TRP A 484 22.63 21.94 11.88
C TRP A 484 22.56 21.54 13.36
N VAL A 485 21.36 21.59 13.92
CA VAL A 485 21.07 21.09 15.27
C VAL A 485 19.70 20.42 15.29
N LEU A 486 19.59 19.26 15.94
CA LEU A 486 18.31 18.60 16.17
C LEU A 486 17.57 19.37 17.26
N ALA A 487 16.42 19.97 16.92
CA ALA A 487 15.67 20.83 17.83
C ALA A 487 14.47 20.13 18.45
N TYR A 488 13.88 19.15 17.75
CA TYR A 488 12.73 18.40 18.24
C TYR A 488 12.70 17.01 17.60
N LEU A 489 12.39 15.98 18.38
CA LEU A 489 12.27 14.61 17.89
C LEU A 489 10.99 13.96 18.42
N GLU A 490 10.18 13.43 17.52
CA GLU A 490 9.08 12.51 17.84
C GLU A 490 9.04 11.36 16.81
N PRO A 491 8.31 10.26 17.04
CA PRO A 491 8.34 9.08 16.15
C PRO A 491 8.01 9.37 14.67
N ALA A 492 7.22 10.43 14.43
CA ALA A 492 6.75 10.79 13.10
C ALA A 492 7.64 11.84 12.39
N CYS A 493 8.50 12.56 13.11
CA CYS A 493 9.33 13.62 12.51
C CYS A 493 10.50 14.02 13.41
N ALA A 494 11.68 14.19 12.80
CA ALA A 494 12.81 14.88 13.36
C ALA A 494 12.91 16.28 12.73
N LEU A 495 12.91 17.32 13.57
CA LEU A 495 13.09 18.71 13.17
C LEU A 495 14.53 19.12 13.41
N TYR A 496 15.24 19.45 12.34
CA TYR A 496 16.56 20.07 12.38
C TYR A 496 16.46 21.55 12.07
N LEU A 497 17.14 22.38 12.85
CA LEU A 497 17.31 23.80 12.58
C LEU A 497 18.70 24.05 12.03
N LYS A 498 18.81 24.90 11.01
CA LYS A 498 20.10 25.39 10.54
C LYS A 498 20.60 26.49 11.46
N LYS A 499 21.90 26.48 11.80
CA LYS A 499 22.57 27.53 12.56
C LYS A 499 22.82 28.75 11.69
N ASN A 500 21.75 29.48 11.42
CA ASN A 500 21.76 30.70 10.63
C ASN A 500 21.19 31.86 11.45
N LYS A 501 21.18 33.08 10.87
CA LYS A 501 20.64 34.27 11.55
C LYS A 501 19.18 34.12 11.94
N THR A 502 18.38 33.40 11.14
CA THR A 502 16.95 33.18 11.36
C THR A 502 16.70 32.39 12.65
N ASN A 503 17.50 31.35 12.91
CA ASN A 503 17.30 30.46 14.05
C ASN A 503 18.24 30.75 15.23
N ALA A 504 19.19 31.69 15.11
CA ALA A 504 20.21 31.95 16.13
C ALA A 504 19.61 32.24 17.51
N GLU A 505 18.62 33.14 17.59
CA GLU A 505 17.94 33.50 18.84
C GLU A 505 17.24 32.30 19.49
N LEU A 506 16.61 31.45 18.68
CA LEU A 506 15.92 30.25 19.15
C LEU A 506 16.91 29.19 19.67
N ILE A 507 17.97 28.93 18.90
CA ILE A 507 19.01 27.95 19.24
C ILE A 507 19.75 28.37 20.52
N GLU A 508 20.12 29.64 20.64
CA GLU A 508 20.78 30.18 21.82
C GLU A 508 19.83 30.23 23.03
N GLY A 509 18.60 30.70 22.83
CA GLY A 509 17.58 30.84 23.88
C GLY A 509 17.20 29.49 24.52
N GLN A 510 17.10 28.44 23.71
CA GLN A 510 16.84 27.07 24.19
C GLN A 510 18.12 26.28 24.53
N LYS A 511 19.30 26.87 24.28
CA LYS A 511 20.62 26.24 24.49
C LYS A 511 20.79 24.90 23.77
N LEU A 512 20.20 24.77 22.56
CA LEU A 512 20.24 23.54 21.77
C LEU A 512 21.67 23.24 21.33
N LYS A 513 22.15 22.03 21.63
CA LYS A 513 23.50 21.56 21.33
C LYS A 513 23.47 20.19 20.67
N LYS A 514 24.54 19.90 19.92
CA LYS A 514 24.80 18.56 19.41
C LYS A 514 24.93 17.59 20.60
N GLY A 515 24.24 16.47 20.53
CA GLY A 515 24.21 15.46 21.61
C GLY A 515 22.99 15.55 22.52
N ASP A 516 22.16 16.59 22.41
CA ASP A 516 21.00 16.75 23.29
C ASP A 516 19.93 15.68 23.04
N LEU A 517 19.36 15.17 24.14
CA LEU A 517 18.19 14.31 24.13
C LEU A 517 16.93 15.17 24.04
N VAL A 518 16.46 15.42 22.82
CA VAL A 518 15.30 16.27 22.49
C VAL A 518 14.06 15.45 22.11
N PHE A 519 13.98 14.21 22.58
CA PHE A 519 12.83 13.36 22.31
C PHE A 519 11.60 13.81 23.11
N HIS A 520 10.47 13.92 22.41
CA HIS A 520 9.16 14.18 22.98
C HIS A 520 8.18 13.06 22.60
N PRO A 521 7.43 12.50 23.57
CA PRO A 521 6.34 11.60 23.27
C PRO A 521 5.32 12.28 22.35
N PRO A 522 4.82 11.58 21.31
CA PRO A 522 3.93 12.19 20.33
C PRO A 522 2.64 12.67 20.98
N LEU A 523 2.23 13.88 20.61
CA LEU A 523 1.00 14.48 21.10
C LEU A 523 -0.21 13.69 20.64
N LYS A 524 -1.18 13.50 21.53
CA LYS A 524 -2.42 12.80 21.20
C LYS A 524 -3.27 13.67 20.26
N TYR A 525 -3.73 13.09 19.16
CA TYR A 525 -4.94 13.58 18.51
C TYR A 525 -6.13 13.26 19.40
N GLN A 526 -6.79 14.29 19.93
CA GLN A 526 -8.09 14.10 20.56
C GLN A 526 -9.08 13.78 19.45
N SER A 527 -9.49 12.51 19.35
CA SER A 527 -10.56 12.10 18.45
C SER A 527 -11.77 13.01 18.66
N SER A 528 -12.36 13.48 17.57
CA SER A 528 -13.60 14.26 17.67
C SER A 528 -14.68 13.46 18.41
N LYS A 529 -15.58 14.18 19.10
CA LYS A 529 -16.72 13.57 19.79
C LYS A 529 -17.54 12.69 18.82
N SER A 530 -17.68 13.14 17.57
CA SER A 530 -18.35 12.41 16.49
C SER A 530 -17.63 11.11 16.12
N ALA A 531 -16.31 11.15 15.94
CA ALA A 531 -15.52 9.96 15.61
C ALA A 531 -15.58 8.90 16.73
N THR A 532 -15.48 9.36 17.98
CA THR A 532 -15.60 8.50 19.16
C THR A 532 -17.00 7.91 19.28
N PHE A 533 -18.04 8.73 19.06
CA PHE A 533 -19.43 8.28 19.08
C PHE A 533 -19.70 7.20 18.02
N ILE A 534 -19.27 7.41 16.76
CA ILE A 534 -19.48 6.43 15.69
C ILE A 534 -18.74 5.12 15.98
N SER A 535 -17.49 5.20 16.43
CA SER A 535 -16.72 3.99 16.80
C SER A 535 -17.39 3.24 17.96
N THR A 536 -17.90 3.95 18.95
CA THR A 536 -18.61 3.36 20.11
C THR A 536 -19.99 2.82 19.71
N LEU A 537 -20.68 3.46 18.76
CA LEU A 537 -21.96 3.00 18.22
C LEU A 537 -21.83 1.62 17.57
N PHE A 538 -20.77 1.41 16.80
CA PHE A 538 -20.51 0.13 16.15
C PHE A 538 -19.77 -0.87 17.05
N TRP A 539 -19.15 -0.45 18.16
CA TRP A 539 -18.54 -1.31 19.16
C TRP A 539 -18.54 -0.62 20.53
N PRO A 540 -19.52 -0.92 21.42
CA PRO A 540 -19.66 -0.22 22.70
C PRO A 540 -18.45 -0.35 23.65
N PHE A 541 -17.61 -1.36 23.43
CA PHE A 541 -16.37 -1.57 24.18
C PHE A 541 -15.17 -0.88 23.54
N TYR A 542 -15.39 -0.04 22.53
CA TYR A 542 -14.34 0.73 21.88
C TYR A 542 -13.62 1.59 22.93
N ARG A 543 -12.32 1.38 23.00
CA ARG A 543 -11.41 2.23 23.74
C ARG A 543 -10.36 2.65 22.74
N ASN A 544 -10.15 3.96 22.59
CA ASN A 544 -9.04 4.47 21.81
C ASN A 544 -7.72 4.07 22.51
N LYS A 545 -7.24 2.86 22.20
CA LYS A 545 -5.97 2.33 22.65
C LYS A 545 -4.91 2.81 21.68
N ASN A 546 -4.38 4.00 21.95
CA ASN A 546 -3.17 4.44 21.27
C ASN A 546 -2.06 3.39 21.47
N ILE A 547 -1.39 3.04 20.36
CA ILE A 547 -0.30 2.06 20.30
C ILE A 547 0.79 2.38 21.33
N ASN A 548 1.45 1.31 21.81
CA ASN A 548 2.64 1.26 22.65
C ASN A 548 3.20 2.64 23.05
N ASN A 549 3.04 3.01 24.33
CA ASN A 549 3.60 4.25 24.86
C ASN A 549 5.07 4.09 25.29
N ASN A 550 5.66 2.89 25.12
CA ASN A 550 7.09 2.70 25.34
C ASN A 550 7.85 3.13 24.08
N TYR A 551 8.50 4.28 24.15
CA TYR A 551 9.32 4.84 23.08
C TYR A 551 10.81 4.61 23.29
N ASP A 552 11.23 4.00 24.40
CA ASP A 552 12.64 3.76 24.70
C ASP A 552 13.37 3.02 23.58
N PRO A 553 12.78 1.97 22.93
CA PRO A 553 13.43 1.31 21.80
C PRO A 553 13.65 2.24 20.60
N PHE A 554 12.67 3.10 20.29
CA PHE A 554 12.76 4.07 19.20
C PHE A 554 13.83 5.12 19.50
N VAL A 555 13.80 5.71 20.70
CA VAL A 555 14.78 6.73 21.12
C VAL A 555 16.19 6.15 21.07
N LYS A 556 16.38 4.96 21.67
CA LYS A 556 17.66 4.27 21.65
C LYS A 556 18.14 4.00 20.22
N TYR A 557 17.26 3.46 19.37
CA TYR A 557 17.59 3.19 17.98
C TYR A 557 18.01 4.45 17.22
N PHE A 558 17.21 5.53 17.31
CA PHE A 558 17.50 6.77 16.61
C PHE A 558 18.84 7.38 17.05
N TYR A 559 19.09 7.49 18.36
CA TYR A 559 20.34 8.06 18.87
C TYR A 559 21.57 7.18 18.60
N GLN A 560 21.40 5.86 18.59
CA GLN A 560 22.46 4.93 18.15
C GLN A 560 22.73 5.06 16.64
N MET A 561 21.68 5.24 15.85
CA MET A 561 21.77 5.44 14.41
C MET A 561 22.54 6.72 14.07
N VAL A 562 22.31 7.84 14.77
CA VAL A 562 22.95 9.13 14.42
C VAL A 562 24.31 9.38 15.08
N ALA A 563 24.73 8.57 16.06
CA ALA A 563 26.01 8.76 16.74
C ALA A 563 27.23 8.55 15.80
N ILE A 564 28.27 9.39 15.95
CA ILE A 564 29.57 9.17 15.31
C ILE A 564 30.29 8.04 16.07
N PRO A 565 30.88 7.04 15.39
CA PRO A 565 31.85 6.16 16.04
C PRO A 565 33.03 7.02 16.54
N SER A 566 33.30 7.06 17.84
CA SER A 566 34.46 7.77 18.39
C SER A 566 35.77 7.35 17.70
N GLU A 567 36.66 8.29 17.40
CA GLU A 567 37.96 8.04 16.75
C GLU A 567 38.96 7.22 17.61
N GLU A 568 38.69 7.01 18.91
CA GLU A 568 39.40 5.99 19.71
C GLU A 568 38.88 4.56 19.46
N SER A 569 37.93 4.39 18.55
CA SER A 569 37.33 3.11 18.19
C SER A 569 37.18 2.94 16.69
N ALA A 570 38.28 2.72 16.00
CA ALA A 570 38.27 2.03 14.70
C ALA A 570 39.40 1.00 14.65
N PRO A 571 39.19 -0.26 14.21
CA PRO A 571 37.95 -0.93 13.79
C PRO A 571 37.63 -2.13 14.70
N VAL A 572 36.45 -2.15 15.30
CA VAL A 572 35.77 -3.42 15.56
C VAL A 572 34.39 -3.31 14.93
N ASN A 573 34.35 -3.60 13.62
CA ASN A 573 33.20 -3.95 12.79
C ASN A 573 31.85 -3.30 13.21
N ASN A 574 31.30 -2.41 12.39
CA ASN A 574 29.93 -1.88 12.58
C ASN A 574 28.82 -2.96 12.46
N LYS A 575 29.15 -4.22 12.13
CA LYS A 575 28.28 -5.40 12.35
C LYS A 575 28.30 -5.90 13.81
N THR A 576 29.37 -5.68 14.55
CA THR A 576 29.62 -6.19 15.91
C THR A 576 28.83 -5.43 16.99
N ILE A 577 28.49 -4.15 16.78
CA ILE A 577 27.77 -3.34 17.79
C ILE A 577 26.25 -3.57 17.73
N ALA A 578 25.68 -3.75 16.53
CA ALA A 578 24.28 -4.16 16.36
C ALA A 578 24.02 -5.55 16.94
N LEU A 579 24.99 -6.45 16.84
CA LEU A 579 24.94 -7.81 17.40
C LEU A 579 25.14 -7.84 18.92
N LYS A 580 25.71 -6.79 19.54
CA LYS A 580 26.00 -6.74 20.98
C LYS A 580 24.79 -6.43 21.87
N HIS A 581 23.67 -5.98 21.31
CA HIS A 581 22.53 -5.46 22.09
C HIS A 581 21.20 -6.23 21.95
N ILE A 582 21.21 -7.38 21.28
CA ILE A 582 20.13 -8.37 21.33
C ILE A 582 20.37 -9.27 22.56
N ASP A 583 19.31 -9.65 23.28
CA ASP A 583 19.46 -10.39 24.53
C ASP A 583 20.12 -11.77 24.26
N LYS A 584 20.93 -12.27 25.21
CA LYS A 584 21.66 -13.54 25.04
C LYS A 584 20.71 -14.72 24.82
N GLU A 585 19.48 -14.62 25.30
CA GLU A 585 18.44 -15.64 25.11
C GLU A 585 17.86 -15.61 23.69
N GLU A 586 17.67 -14.42 23.09
CA GLU A 586 17.07 -14.29 21.76
C GLU A 586 17.95 -14.89 20.65
N TRP A 587 19.28 -14.75 20.74
CA TRP A 587 20.20 -15.38 19.78
C TRP A 587 20.33 -16.89 19.97
N LYS A 588 20.28 -17.37 21.22
CA LYS A 588 20.32 -18.82 21.49
C LYS A 588 19.03 -19.48 21.00
N ASP A 589 17.90 -18.82 21.21
CA ASP A 589 16.61 -19.26 20.69
C ASP A 589 16.60 -19.22 19.16
N ALA A 590 17.12 -18.16 18.53
CA ALA A 590 17.25 -18.08 17.08
C ALA A 590 18.13 -19.22 16.52
N VAL A 591 19.29 -19.50 17.13
CA VAL A 591 20.14 -20.64 16.76
C VAL A 591 19.37 -21.95 16.93
N PHE A 592 18.66 -22.14 18.04
CA PHE A 592 17.88 -23.35 18.31
C PHE A 592 16.77 -23.57 17.25
N TYR A 593 15.95 -22.55 16.99
CA TYR A 593 14.88 -22.64 15.99
C TYR A 593 15.42 -22.82 14.57
N LEU A 594 16.56 -22.20 14.24
CA LEU A 594 17.21 -22.38 12.94
C LEU A 594 17.77 -23.81 12.80
N GLU A 595 18.43 -24.34 13.82
CA GLU A 595 18.92 -25.73 13.84
C GLU A 595 17.75 -26.74 13.72
N GLU A 596 16.62 -26.48 14.38
CA GLU A 596 15.40 -27.29 14.21
C GLU A 596 14.83 -27.18 12.80
N SER A 597 14.84 -25.99 12.19
CA SER A 597 14.32 -25.79 10.84
C SER A 597 15.17 -26.49 9.76
N ILE A 598 16.49 -26.54 9.94
CA ILE A 598 17.42 -27.19 9.01
C ILE A 598 17.25 -28.72 9.01
N LYS A 599 16.75 -29.32 10.09
CA LYS A 599 16.39 -30.76 10.10
C LYS A 599 15.29 -31.09 9.10
N ALA A 600 14.47 -30.11 8.71
CA ALA A 600 13.43 -30.29 7.70
C ALA A 600 13.95 -30.12 6.26
N LYS A 601 14.88 -29.18 6.04
CA LYS A 601 15.51 -28.94 4.73
C LYS A 601 16.80 -28.15 4.88
N GLU A 602 17.89 -28.66 4.30
CA GLU A 602 19.18 -27.98 4.28
C GLU A 602 19.26 -26.98 3.12
N GLU A 603 19.48 -25.70 3.42
CA GLU A 603 19.67 -24.63 2.44
C GLU A 603 20.88 -23.76 2.82
N VAL A 604 21.57 -23.20 1.82
CA VAL A 604 22.78 -22.38 2.01
C VAL A 604 22.50 -21.14 2.85
N ASP A 605 21.40 -20.46 2.60
CA ASP A 605 20.99 -19.26 3.35
C ASP A 605 20.72 -19.57 4.83
N SER A 606 20.23 -20.77 5.14
CA SER A 606 20.00 -21.21 6.52
C SER A 606 21.32 -21.39 7.27
N TYR A 607 22.33 -21.99 6.62
CA TYR A 607 23.66 -22.13 7.21
C TYR A 607 24.43 -20.80 7.28
N LEU A 608 24.23 -19.89 6.32
CA LEU A 608 24.77 -18.54 6.38
C LEU A 608 24.17 -17.73 7.54
N LEU A 609 22.87 -17.86 7.78
CA LEU A 609 22.19 -17.20 8.89
C LEU A 609 22.63 -17.79 10.24
N LEU A 610 22.77 -19.12 10.35
CA LEU A 610 23.35 -19.76 11.54
C LEU A 610 24.77 -19.28 11.82
N ALA A 611 25.62 -19.20 10.78
CA ALA A 611 26.97 -18.66 10.91
C ALA A 611 26.95 -17.20 11.39
N GLN A 612 26.02 -16.38 10.92
CA GLN A 612 25.84 -15.01 11.42
C GLN A 612 25.43 -14.99 12.90
N CYS A 613 24.47 -15.84 13.31
CA CYS A 613 24.01 -15.93 14.69
C CYS A 613 25.12 -16.38 15.66
N VAL A 614 25.89 -17.42 15.31
CA VAL A 614 27.00 -17.86 16.19
C VAL A 614 28.19 -16.91 16.15
N GLY A 615 28.42 -16.23 15.02
CA GLY A 615 29.39 -15.13 14.94
C GLY A 615 29.02 -13.98 15.87
N ALA A 616 27.73 -13.65 15.96
CA ALA A 616 27.19 -12.69 16.92
C ALA A 616 27.40 -13.13 18.38
N LEU A 617 27.10 -14.39 18.69
CA LEU A 617 27.28 -14.95 20.03
C LEU A 617 28.76 -14.96 20.47
N HIS A 618 29.68 -15.28 19.57
CA HIS A 618 31.13 -15.24 19.85
C HIS A 618 31.57 -13.84 20.33
N ILE A 619 31.06 -12.80 19.67
CA ILE A 619 31.34 -11.40 19.97
C ILE A 619 30.74 -10.96 21.32
N GLN A 620 29.57 -11.50 21.69
CA GLN A 620 28.85 -11.12 22.91
C GLN A 620 29.31 -11.86 24.18
N VAL A 621 29.85 -13.07 24.04
CA VAL A 621 30.23 -13.94 25.17
C VAL A 621 31.76 -14.00 25.34
N GLU A 622 32.41 -12.83 25.34
CA GLU A 622 33.86 -12.69 25.62
C GLU A 622 34.77 -13.73 24.93
N ASN A 623 34.65 -13.87 23.61
CA ASN A 623 35.51 -14.74 22.80
C ASN A 623 35.51 -16.24 23.18
N ASP A 624 34.36 -16.79 23.58
CA ASP A 624 34.24 -18.25 23.69
C ASP A 624 34.57 -18.92 22.34
N LYS A 625 35.66 -19.70 22.33
CA LYS A 625 36.23 -20.34 21.13
C LYS A 625 35.29 -21.38 20.54
N THR A 626 34.31 -21.89 21.30
CA THR A 626 33.34 -22.88 20.80
C THR A 626 32.47 -22.31 19.68
N TYR A 627 32.11 -21.03 19.73
CA TYR A 627 31.29 -20.39 18.70
C TYR A 627 32.05 -20.13 17.39
N ILE A 628 33.35 -19.86 17.45
CA ILE A 628 34.20 -19.82 16.24
C ILE A 628 34.23 -21.21 15.59
N VAL A 629 34.36 -22.28 16.37
CA VAL A 629 34.37 -23.64 15.82
C VAL A 629 33.05 -23.94 15.11
N LYS A 630 31.92 -23.61 15.74
CA LYS A 630 30.58 -23.73 15.11
C LYS A 630 30.44 -22.86 13.86
N TRP A 631 30.98 -21.65 13.87
CA TRP A 631 30.97 -20.76 12.71
C TRP A 631 31.64 -21.43 11.51
N PHE A 632 32.85 -21.97 11.68
CA PHE A 632 33.54 -22.70 10.61
C PHE A 632 32.77 -23.95 10.19
N GLU A 633 32.16 -24.68 11.13
CA GLU A 633 31.34 -25.85 10.83
C GLU A 633 30.17 -25.51 9.89
N TYR A 634 29.36 -24.48 10.22
CA TYR A 634 28.23 -24.09 9.38
C TYR A 634 28.68 -23.51 8.03
N MET A 635 29.75 -22.72 8.01
CA MET A 635 30.29 -22.18 6.76
C MET A 635 30.81 -23.28 5.82
N HIS A 636 31.44 -24.34 6.35
CA HIS A 636 31.83 -25.50 5.55
C HIS A 636 30.63 -26.32 5.08
N LYS A 637 29.56 -26.43 5.87
CA LYS A 637 28.29 -27.06 5.43
C LYS A 637 27.64 -26.27 4.29
N ALA A 638 27.57 -24.93 4.41
CA ALA A 638 27.10 -24.05 3.34
C ALA A 638 27.94 -24.21 2.07
N TYR A 639 29.27 -24.26 2.21
CA TYR A 639 30.18 -24.44 1.08
C TYR A 639 30.02 -25.81 0.41
N LYS A 640 29.79 -26.87 1.19
CA LYS A 640 29.57 -28.21 0.66
C LYS A 640 28.28 -28.29 -0.17
N LEU A 641 27.24 -27.56 0.22
CA LEU A 641 25.97 -27.48 -0.51
C LEU A 641 26.11 -26.70 -1.81
N GLU A 642 26.75 -25.52 -1.78
CA GLU A 642 27.02 -24.73 -2.98
C GLU A 642 28.47 -24.22 -3.04
N PRO A 643 29.40 -25.01 -3.59
CA PRO A 643 30.82 -24.63 -3.64
C PRO A 643 31.12 -23.41 -4.50
N ARG A 644 30.20 -23.03 -5.41
CA ARG A 644 30.32 -21.87 -6.30
C ARG A 644 29.70 -20.60 -5.72
N ASN A 645 29.04 -20.66 -4.56
CA ASN A 645 28.40 -19.49 -3.97
C ASN A 645 29.45 -18.44 -3.60
N PRO A 646 29.44 -17.25 -4.23
CA PRO A 646 30.52 -16.29 -4.11
C PRO A 646 30.60 -15.67 -2.71
N ARG A 647 29.47 -15.56 -2.01
CA ARG A 647 29.40 -15.04 -0.64
C ARG A 647 30.04 -16.00 0.36
N VAL A 648 29.74 -17.30 0.26
CA VAL A 648 30.33 -18.34 1.11
C VAL A 648 31.84 -18.40 0.91
N ARG A 649 32.29 -18.40 -0.36
CA ARG A 649 33.71 -18.40 -0.73
C ARG A 649 34.46 -17.18 -0.20
N LEU A 650 33.87 -15.99 -0.34
CA LEU A 650 34.45 -14.76 0.18
C LEU A 650 34.65 -14.86 1.70
N MET A 651 33.61 -15.25 2.44
CA MET A 651 33.64 -15.29 3.90
C MET A 651 34.64 -16.33 4.43
N LEU A 652 34.67 -17.55 3.87
CA LEU A 652 35.67 -18.56 4.25
C LEU A 652 37.09 -18.14 3.88
N GLY A 653 37.28 -17.60 2.68
CA GLY A 653 38.57 -17.16 2.19
C GLY A 653 39.17 -16.03 3.04
N LEU A 654 38.35 -15.03 3.40
CA LEU A 654 38.76 -13.96 4.30
C LEU A 654 39.06 -14.48 5.72
N ALA A 655 38.22 -15.37 6.27
CA ALA A 655 38.44 -15.93 7.60
C ALA A 655 39.76 -16.73 7.70
N TYR A 656 40.08 -17.55 6.70
CA TYR A 656 41.35 -18.27 6.67
C TYR A 656 42.55 -17.32 6.46
N CYS A 657 42.41 -16.33 5.59
CA CYS A 657 43.48 -15.38 5.28
C CYS A 657 43.79 -14.43 6.44
N MET A 658 42.77 -13.84 7.05
CA MET A 658 42.92 -12.74 8.01
C MET A 658 43.02 -13.24 9.45
N ASP A 659 42.16 -14.18 9.84
CA ASP A 659 42.05 -14.60 11.24
C ASP A 659 42.98 -15.77 11.55
N LYS A 660 43.06 -16.76 10.65
CA LYS A 660 43.93 -17.93 10.83
C LYS A 660 45.35 -17.74 10.27
N LYS A 661 45.53 -16.76 9.37
CA LYS A 661 46.76 -16.60 8.56
C LYS A 661 47.16 -17.89 7.84
N ASP A 662 46.17 -18.70 7.47
CA ASP A 662 46.33 -19.95 6.72
C ASP A 662 46.04 -19.69 5.24
N PHE A 663 47.07 -19.21 4.55
CA PHE A 663 46.97 -18.81 3.15
C PHE A 663 46.76 -20.00 2.20
N ALA A 664 47.15 -21.21 2.59
CA ALA A 664 46.92 -22.42 1.80
C ALA A 664 45.44 -22.78 1.77
N SER A 665 44.76 -22.75 2.93
CA SER A 665 43.32 -22.95 3.00
C SER A 665 42.55 -21.78 2.39
N ALA A 666 43.00 -20.54 2.59
CA ALA A 666 42.35 -19.36 2.00
C ALA A 666 42.37 -19.39 0.46
N LYS A 667 43.47 -19.86 -0.14
CA LYS A 667 43.63 -20.01 -1.59
C LYS A 667 42.52 -20.86 -2.21
N ILE A 668 42.09 -21.93 -1.54
CA ILE A 668 41.01 -22.83 -2.03
C ILE A 668 39.71 -22.05 -2.30
N TYR A 669 39.41 -21.05 -1.49
CA TYR A 669 38.16 -20.29 -1.60
C TYR A 669 38.28 -19.06 -2.50
N LEU A 670 39.42 -18.37 -2.44
CA LEU A 670 39.63 -17.08 -3.09
C LEU A 670 40.06 -17.17 -4.57
N ASP A 671 40.58 -18.31 -5.02
CA ASP A 671 41.10 -18.48 -6.39
C ASP A 671 39.99 -18.32 -7.45
N GLY A 672 40.12 -17.33 -8.33
CA GLY A 672 39.12 -17.04 -9.36
C GLY A 672 37.81 -16.46 -8.82
N LEU A 673 37.79 -15.92 -7.59
CA LEU A 673 36.63 -15.20 -7.04
C LEU A 673 36.65 -13.73 -7.50
N GLU A 674 35.67 -13.32 -8.31
CA GLU A 674 35.53 -11.94 -8.78
C GLU A 674 34.60 -11.12 -7.86
N ASN A 675 34.58 -9.80 -8.07
CA ASN A 675 33.62 -8.92 -7.38
C ASN A 675 32.19 -9.27 -7.82
N PHE A 676 31.24 -9.21 -6.88
CA PHE A 676 29.84 -9.52 -7.14
C PHE A 676 28.90 -8.54 -6.42
N ASP A 677 27.65 -8.46 -6.91
CA ASP A 677 26.63 -7.57 -6.37
C ASP A 677 26.37 -7.83 -4.88
N GLY A 678 26.37 -6.76 -4.09
CA GLY A 678 26.19 -6.82 -2.63
C GLY A 678 27.48 -6.92 -1.81
N MET A 679 28.66 -6.87 -2.43
CA MET A 679 29.93 -6.65 -1.70
C MET A 679 30.06 -5.21 -1.20
N SER A 680 30.51 -5.04 0.05
CA SER A 680 30.92 -3.74 0.58
C SER A 680 32.30 -3.33 0.07
N GLN A 681 32.62 -2.02 0.10
CA GLN A 681 33.94 -1.51 -0.30
C GLN A 681 35.07 -2.10 0.56
N ASP A 682 34.82 -2.32 1.86
CA ASP A 682 35.76 -2.99 2.76
C ASP A 682 36.03 -4.44 2.34
N GLU A 683 35.00 -5.18 1.93
CA GLU A 683 35.14 -6.56 1.46
C GLU A 683 35.91 -6.65 0.14
N ILE A 684 35.71 -5.68 -0.77
CA ILE A 684 36.47 -5.59 -2.02
C ILE A 684 37.95 -5.34 -1.72
N PHE A 685 38.24 -4.40 -0.83
CA PHE A 685 39.60 -4.09 -0.40
C PHE A 685 40.28 -5.30 0.29
N LEU A 686 39.57 -5.96 1.21
CA LEU A 686 40.06 -7.13 1.92
C LEU A 686 40.28 -8.33 0.97
N LEU A 687 39.40 -8.52 0.00
CA LEU A 687 39.55 -9.55 -1.02
C LEU A 687 40.84 -9.35 -1.81
N GLN A 688 41.08 -8.14 -2.33
CA GLN A 688 42.31 -7.82 -3.07
C GLN A 688 43.57 -8.08 -2.24
N LYS A 689 43.58 -7.57 -1.01
CA LYS A 689 44.70 -7.77 -0.06
C LYS A 689 44.96 -9.24 0.25
N CYS A 690 43.91 -10.05 0.38
CA CYS A 690 44.05 -11.48 0.62
C CYS A 690 44.47 -12.25 -0.63
N LYS A 691 44.01 -11.85 -1.82
CA LYS A 691 44.47 -12.44 -3.09
C LYS A 691 45.97 -12.24 -3.30
N GLU A 692 46.47 -11.04 -3.01
CA GLU A 692 47.91 -10.74 -3.05
C GLU A 692 48.70 -11.62 -2.09
N ARG A 693 48.23 -11.74 -0.83
CA ARG A 693 48.89 -12.58 0.20
C ARG A 693 48.86 -14.07 -0.11
N CYS A 694 47.79 -14.54 -0.74
CA CYS A 694 47.60 -15.95 -1.10
C CYS A 694 48.18 -16.32 -2.49
N ASN A 695 48.70 -15.35 -3.24
CA ASN A 695 49.20 -15.51 -4.61
C ASN A 695 48.17 -16.21 -5.53
N VAL A 696 46.97 -15.64 -5.60
CA VAL A 696 45.84 -16.10 -6.42
C VAL A 696 45.30 -14.95 -7.28
N LYS A 697 44.72 -15.29 -8.43
CA LYS A 697 44.18 -14.31 -9.39
C LYS A 697 42.78 -13.85 -9.03
#